data_AF-A0A8T3XJ76-F1
#
_entry.id   AF-A0A8T3XJ76-F1
#
_cell.length_a   1.000
_cell.length_b   1.000
_cell.length_c   1.000
_cell.angle_alpha   90.00
_cell.angle_beta   90.00
_cell.angle_gamma   90.00
#
_symmetry.space_group_name_H-M   'P 1'
#
loop_
_entity.id
_entity.type
_entity.pdbx_description
1 polymer ?
#
loop_
_entity_poly.entity_id
_entity_poly.type
_entity_poly.pdbx_seq_one_letter_code
_entity_poly.pdbx_strand_id
1 'polypeptide(L)'
;MIAKTKEVLRKLEFGVLEFFVGALMVIGIVGYFGSVPADFDWIDHTISFILFTYLFYKLNITSILFGKTSKAANLVIVLSYFSLFFKDIISYTSLDAFKFKVITFVDNFYLFFSNNLPLTNLVTFYIGVLGILVISFYLTKKINISHPSLLYALHQKELKNKPVKFIWIFVLLLGFYYFIYNIILEWLEFTLDDPVIATGIVFFIYKISMHRQKFHADNFVFKIGDFSSKLYSKFVSLFHYKKTLPLAISGLLILHALSDLGVFAYSLVFSKENFYLGLLRYEHVPFLKLFLEDAKSMPSFAIVPLFIAYLLNALSLMIFLLIPVVVWVSLFSRKGFHINNAFLFFIYSSVVAYILLPGYIIQPITELSIRGAVIGENEAVGGIDVLSLPLLESKSILDDFFPNKSTVIVAVSIVAILFGLIVYAFSFRPKIKKELYAISIIGGMVFYTIYLYYFFSSLLAYFYDGILATISTLNFLIGMILAIFLILSIMFYIGGYLMFLYEIVMEYHKRKWSEPIDEELVAVIKNMKKFEGRVIKQKKAQFVGEIFKYALVGFVSIAVLFAGYKMINAVKDRACQTELAKFEIELRGLDKGLRFGTKDLQSYDVPCKVDRIYFFDLNKKINPNDFRDAPLIKDSLKSGGSNNVFLVKEGQVKRSFHAGNLEMIYPYHICFIPKFEKISFFVESTGKSAKIISACNQPECTFIPINISEEEAKKVVREAIDFGCASCPKNLDRELENMKLTRQKVEMFRKFTFCEGITNVEILIKPKKGEEVKDFRFYEFIPKSCIDDLNKYLAENIEGNVEIKSDPLILWHFKELSKEQKISYKLNAELDDECSTAIQGLGVAEFIEGGKLAETARQQEEEEEKQEGQQANTPPKISNPPDVSLSGIGLKRRVIRNLWRFAEDKETNPRNLAYTIIDQTNSDLVSCSISIEKHVDCLVKKDGNGVSKVTAQVDDLEFRESASFDVKVNQLCKTHARKACAGNSVYWFDSCNKQETIYKACGANEVCGLGDCRELSSAIRKCTSNKDCQRWYQVCRNSKCCFVMNIFC
;
A
#
# COMPACT_ATOMS: atom_id res chain seq x y z
N MET A 1 -33.26 -24.62 11.73
CA MET A 1 -32.81 -25.56 10.69
C MET A 1 -32.35 -24.83 9.42
N ILE A 2 -33.20 -24.01 8.79
CA ILE A 2 -32.88 -23.22 7.57
C ILE A 2 -31.61 -22.36 7.72
N ALA A 3 -31.39 -21.68 8.86
CA ALA A 3 -30.16 -20.92 9.09
C ALA A 3 -28.90 -21.81 9.15
N LYS A 4 -29.01 -23.00 9.74
CA LYS A 4 -27.94 -24.00 9.84
C LYS A 4 -27.64 -24.64 8.48
N THR A 5 -28.69 -24.93 7.71
CA THR A 5 -28.59 -25.40 6.32
C THR A 5 -27.97 -24.33 5.41
N LYS A 6 -28.33 -23.05 5.58
CA LYS A 6 -27.72 -21.92 4.86
C LYS A 6 -26.25 -21.72 5.23
N GLU A 7 -25.88 -21.94 6.48
CA GLU A 7 -24.48 -21.88 6.93
C GLU A 7 -23.65 -23.07 6.40
N VAL A 8 -24.23 -24.28 6.39
CA VAL A 8 -23.60 -25.47 5.81
C VAL A 8 -23.45 -25.32 4.30
N LEU A 9 -24.49 -24.88 3.57
CA LEU A 9 -24.40 -24.55 2.15
C LEU A 9 -23.34 -23.48 1.88
N ARG A 10 -23.26 -22.44 2.72
CA ARG A 10 -22.23 -21.39 2.56
C ARG A 10 -20.82 -21.92 2.83
N LYS A 11 -20.64 -22.86 3.75
CA LYS A 11 -19.35 -23.52 4.03
C LYS A 11 -18.98 -24.52 2.92
N LEU A 12 -19.95 -25.22 2.36
CA LEU A 12 -19.75 -26.21 1.30
C LEU A 12 -19.48 -25.55 -0.06
N GLU A 13 -20.22 -24.49 -0.39
CA GLU A 13 -19.98 -23.62 -1.55
C GLU A 13 -18.57 -23.00 -1.49
N PHE A 14 -18.09 -22.67 -0.28
CA PHE A 14 -16.72 -22.20 -0.05
C PHE A 14 -15.67 -23.29 -0.30
N GLY A 15 -15.86 -24.49 0.26
CA GLY A 15 -14.88 -25.57 0.12
C GLY A 15 -14.74 -26.09 -1.31
N VAL A 16 -15.84 -26.17 -2.05
CA VAL A 16 -15.85 -26.69 -3.42
C VAL A 16 -15.12 -25.77 -4.39
N LEU A 17 -15.38 -24.46 -4.34
CA LEU A 17 -14.68 -23.50 -5.22
C LEU A 17 -13.18 -23.46 -4.92
N GLU A 18 -12.79 -23.52 -3.64
CA GLU A 18 -11.39 -23.56 -3.23
C GLU A 18 -10.68 -24.84 -3.69
N PHE A 19 -11.38 -25.98 -3.61
CA PHE A 19 -10.87 -27.23 -4.12
C PHE A 19 -10.67 -27.19 -5.63
N PHE A 20 -11.63 -26.66 -6.39
CA PHE A 20 -11.49 -26.53 -7.84
C PHE A 20 -10.35 -25.58 -8.22
N VAL A 21 -10.24 -24.41 -7.60
CA VAL A 21 -9.12 -23.49 -7.89
C VAL A 21 -7.78 -24.11 -7.48
N GLY A 22 -7.72 -24.83 -6.36
CA GLY A 22 -6.51 -25.54 -5.93
C GLY A 22 -6.12 -26.67 -6.88
N ALA A 23 -7.09 -27.46 -7.36
CA ALA A 23 -6.88 -28.53 -8.32
C ALA A 23 -6.41 -27.99 -9.66
N LEU A 24 -7.02 -26.91 -10.14
CA LEU A 24 -6.58 -26.17 -11.32
C LEU A 24 -5.14 -25.71 -11.10
N MET A 25 -4.79 -25.00 -10.01
CA MET A 25 -3.39 -24.58 -9.77
C MET A 25 -2.38 -25.73 -9.82
N VAL A 26 -2.76 -26.94 -9.39
CA VAL A 26 -1.91 -28.12 -9.49
C VAL A 26 -1.77 -28.58 -10.94
N ILE A 27 -2.87 -28.67 -11.70
CA ILE A 27 -2.83 -28.95 -13.14
C ILE A 27 -1.92 -27.94 -13.83
N GLY A 28 -2.08 -26.66 -13.49
CA GLY A 28 -1.30 -25.61 -14.11
C GLY A 28 0.18 -25.68 -13.79
N ILE A 29 0.54 -25.92 -12.52
CA ILE A 29 1.97 -26.15 -12.16
C ILE A 29 2.53 -27.36 -12.91
N VAL A 30 1.73 -28.43 -13.09
CA VAL A 30 2.15 -29.60 -13.85
C VAL A 30 2.29 -29.29 -15.34
N GLY A 31 1.39 -28.50 -15.94
CA GLY A 31 1.48 -28.03 -17.33
C GLY A 31 2.61 -27.05 -17.57
N TYR A 32 2.95 -26.26 -16.55
CA TYR A 32 4.09 -25.37 -16.57
C TYR A 32 5.42 -26.15 -16.64
N PHE A 33 5.57 -27.21 -15.84
CA PHE A 33 6.82 -28.00 -15.76
C PHE A 33 6.86 -29.25 -16.66
N GLY A 34 5.75 -29.69 -17.24
CA GLY A 34 5.67 -30.90 -18.07
C GLY A 34 4.57 -30.82 -19.12
N SER A 35 4.56 -31.76 -20.07
CA SER A 35 3.49 -31.80 -21.07
C SER A 35 2.21 -32.39 -20.47
N VAL A 36 1.18 -31.56 -20.32
CA VAL A 36 -0.17 -32.02 -20.00
C VAL A 36 -0.84 -32.49 -21.31
N PRO A 37 -1.66 -33.56 -21.30
CA PRO A 37 -2.42 -33.94 -22.50
C PRO A 37 -3.27 -32.77 -22.98
N ALA A 38 -3.36 -32.57 -24.31
CA ALA A 38 -4.06 -31.44 -24.91
C ALA A 38 -5.48 -31.26 -24.34
N ASP A 39 -6.20 -32.36 -24.05
CA ASP A 39 -7.55 -32.31 -23.47
C ASP A 39 -7.61 -31.55 -22.14
N PHE A 40 -6.62 -31.79 -21.27
CA PHE A 40 -6.55 -31.16 -19.95
C PHE A 40 -6.05 -29.72 -20.05
N ASP A 41 -5.13 -29.44 -20.96
CA ASP A 41 -4.64 -28.09 -21.25
C ASP A 41 -5.78 -27.19 -21.76
N TRP A 42 -6.60 -27.71 -22.67
CA TRP A 42 -7.79 -27.00 -23.15
C TRP A 42 -8.83 -26.76 -22.06
N ILE A 43 -9.11 -27.76 -21.21
CA ILE A 43 -10.02 -27.62 -20.07
C ILE A 43 -9.52 -26.52 -19.12
N ASP A 44 -8.22 -26.53 -18.85
CA ASP A 44 -7.55 -25.58 -17.97
C ASP A 44 -7.76 -24.14 -18.45
N HIS A 45 -7.41 -23.86 -19.71
CA HIS A 45 -7.60 -22.56 -20.37
C HIS A 45 -9.07 -22.11 -20.34
N THR A 46 -9.98 -23.00 -20.74
CA THR A 46 -11.42 -22.68 -20.83
C THR A 46 -12.02 -22.35 -19.46
N ILE A 47 -11.73 -23.16 -18.45
CA ILE A 47 -12.20 -22.91 -17.08
C ILE A 47 -11.65 -21.58 -16.56
N SER A 48 -10.38 -21.28 -16.85
CA SER A 48 -9.79 -20.00 -16.49
C SER A 48 -10.45 -18.81 -17.15
N PHE A 49 -10.74 -18.87 -18.45
CA PHE A 49 -11.48 -17.79 -19.12
C PHE A 49 -12.86 -17.57 -18.48
N ILE A 50 -13.57 -18.65 -18.13
CA ILE A 50 -14.85 -18.56 -17.42
C ILE A 50 -14.68 -17.94 -16.03
N LEU A 51 -13.65 -18.34 -15.28
CA LEU A 51 -13.36 -17.80 -13.94
C LEU A 51 -12.98 -16.31 -14.00
N PHE A 52 -12.17 -15.89 -14.97
CA PHE A 52 -11.83 -14.48 -15.17
C PHE A 52 -13.03 -13.65 -15.60
N THR A 53 -13.85 -14.18 -16.50
CA THR A 53 -15.14 -13.59 -16.90
C THR A 53 -16.03 -13.39 -15.67
N TYR A 54 -16.08 -14.37 -14.76
CA TYR A 54 -16.77 -14.26 -13.48
C TYR A 54 -16.16 -13.20 -12.54
N LEU A 55 -14.83 -13.09 -12.51
CA LEU A 55 -14.14 -12.03 -11.75
C LEU A 55 -14.55 -10.64 -12.27
N PHE A 56 -14.59 -10.41 -13.58
CA PHE A 56 -15.08 -9.15 -14.16
C PHE A 56 -16.53 -8.84 -13.77
N TYR A 57 -17.39 -9.85 -13.71
CA TYR A 57 -18.74 -9.68 -13.17
C TYR A 57 -18.72 -9.18 -11.70
N LYS A 58 -17.81 -9.69 -10.87
CA LYS A 58 -17.63 -9.24 -9.48
C LYS A 58 -17.00 -7.86 -9.34
N LEU A 59 -16.20 -7.41 -10.31
CA LEU A 59 -15.60 -6.06 -10.31
C LEU A 59 -16.66 -4.94 -10.47
N ASN A 60 -17.91 -5.29 -10.80
CA ASN A 60 -19.00 -4.34 -11.02
C ASN A 60 -18.65 -3.24 -12.05
N ILE A 61 -18.44 -3.63 -13.31
CA ILE A 61 -18.05 -2.74 -14.42
C ILE A 61 -18.89 -1.44 -14.46
N THR A 62 -20.21 -1.52 -14.27
CA THR A 62 -21.10 -0.35 -14.21
C THR A 62 -20.73 0.67 -13.12
N SER A 63 -20.18 0.21 -11.99
CA SER A 63 -19.70 1.09 -10.93
C SER A 63 -18.47 1.89 -11.38
N ILE A 64 -17.53 1.25 -12.06
CA ILE A 64 -16.30 1.89 -12.56
C ILE A 64 -16.66 2.90 -13.66
N LEU A 65 -17.52 2.48 -14.60
CA LEU A 65 -17.87 3.29 -15.76
C LEU A 65 -18.84 4.43 -15.45
N PHE A 66 -19.82 4.21 -14.58
CA PHE A 66 -20.96 5.13 -14.38
C PHE A 66 -21.21 5.54 -12.93
N GLY A 67 -20.47 4.98 -11.95
CA GLY A 67 -20.59 5.33 -10.54
C GLY A 67 -21.78 4.69 -9.82
N LYS A 68 -22.56 3.86 -10.52
CA LYS A 68 -23.70 3.11 -9.95
C LYS A 68 -23.60 1.64 -10.33
N THR A 69 -23.87 0.77 -9.36
CA THR A 69 -23.87 -0.67 -9.57
C THR A 69 -25.21 -1.14 -10.15
N SER A 70 -25.15 -1.95 -11.20
CA SER A 70 -26.32 -2.66 -11.72
C SER A 70 -25.95 -4.11 -12.04
N LYS A 71 -26.39 -5.04 -11.18
CA LYS A 71 -26.05 -6.47 -11.31
C LYS A 71 -26.51 -7.07 -12.65
N ALA A 72 -27.73 -6.75 -13.09
CA ALA A 72 -28.26 -7.24 -14.36
C ALA A 72 -27.47 -6.68 -15.55
N ALA A 73 -27.14 -5.38 -15.53
CA ALA A 73 -26.34 -4.80 -16.61
C ALA A 73 -24.91 -5.37 -16.64
N ASN A 74 -24.28 -5.56 -15.48
CA ASN A 74 -22.96 -6.19 -15.40
C ASN A 74 -22.97 -7.60 -16.01
N LEU A 75 -24.00 -8.41 -15.74
CA LEU A 75 -24.13 -9.73 -16.33
C LEU A 75 -24.21 -9.67 -17.86
N VAL A 76 -25.08 -8.81 -18.41
CA VAL A 76 -25.24 -8.66 -19.86
C VAL A 76 -23.96 -8.13 -20.51
N ILE A 77 -23.28 -7.16 -19.90
CA ILE A 77 -22.00 -6.63 -20.37
C ILE A 77 -20.96 -7.74 -20.45
N VAL A 78 -20.79 -8.51 -19.38
CA VAL A 78 -19.79 -9.58 -19.30
C VAL A 78 -20.10 -10.71 -20.28
N LEU A 79 -21.37 -11.12 -20.43
CA LEU A 79 -21.76 -12.11 -21.45
C LEU A 79 -21.49 -11.60 -22.87
N SER A 80 -21.72 -10.30 -23.13
CA SER A 80 -21.44 -9.70 -24.42
C SER A 80 -19.94 -9.68 -24.71
N TYR A 81 -19.12 -9.32 -23.71
CA TYR A 81 -17.65 -9.33 -23.82
C TYR A 81 -17.10 -10.73 -24.02
N PHE A 82 -17.60 -11.71 -23.27
CA PHE A 82 -17.23 -13.11 -23.45
C PHE A 82 -17.59 -13.60 -24.86
N SER A 83 -18.75 -13.21 -25.40
CA SER A 83 -19.13 -13.54 -26.78
C SER A 83 -18.18 -12.93 -27.82
N LEU A 84 -17.68 -11.70 -27.61
CA LEU A 84 -16.68 -11.10 -28.52
C LEU A 84 -15.33 -11.82 -28.45
N PHE A 85 -14.89 -12.21 -27.24
CA PHE A 85 -13.65 -12.95 -26.99
C PHE A 85 -13.74 -14.43 -27.39
N PHE A 86 -14.95 -14.99 -27.52
CA PHE A 86 -15.14 -16.41 -27.80
C PHE A 86 -14.45 -16.87 -29.09
N LYS A 87 -14.25 -15.96 -30.06
CA LYS A 87 -13.48 -16.25 -31.28
C LYS A 87 -12.06 -16.72 -30.96
N ASP A 88 -11.42 -16.12 -29.96
CA ASP A 88 -10.03 -16.40 -29.60
C ASP A 88 -9.93 -17.78 -28.94
N ILE A 89 -10.92 -18.13 -28.10
CA ILE A 89 -11.05 -19.49 -27.53
C ILE A 89 -11.21 -20.53 -28.65
N ILE A 90 -12.03 -20.26 -29.67
CA ILE A 90 -12.22 -21.22 -30.78
C ILE A 90 -10.96 -21.32 -31.63
N SER A 91 -10.30 -20.20 -31.94
CA SER A 91 -9.04 -20.18 -32.68
C SER A 91 -7.92 -20.92 -31.94
N TYR A 92 -7.84 -20.78 -30.62
CA TYR A 92 -6.95 -21.60 -29.79
C TYR A 92 -7.30 -23.09 -29.92
N THR A 93 -8.58 -23.41 -29.77
CA THR A 93 -9.03 -24.81 -29.78
C THR A 93 -8.81 -25.48 -31.13
N SER A 94 -8.94 -24.76 -32.26
CA SER A 94 -8.78 -25.34 -33.59
C SER A 94 -7.35 -25.79 -33.88
N LEU A 95 -6.35 -25.17 -33.25
CA LEU A 95 -4.93 -25.53 -33.41
C LEU A 95 -4.55 -26.81 -32.68
N ASP A 96 -5.18 -27.08 -31.53
CA ASP A 96 -4.90 -28.26 -30.71
C ASP A 96 -5.93 -29.38 -30.83
N ALA A 97 -7.04 -29.16 -31.55
CA ALA A 97 -8.12 -30.12 -31.74
C ALA A 97 -7.66 -31.51 -32.20
N PHE A 98 -6.61 -31.58 -33.03
CA PHE A 98 -6.08 -32.84 -33.55
C PHE A 98 -5.29 -33.66 -32.51
N LYS A 99 -5.00 -33.10 -31.34
CA LYS A 99 -4.19 -33.75 -30.28
C LYS A 99 -5.04 -34.34 -29.15
N PHE A 100 -6.36 -34.11 -29.14
CA PHE A 100 -7.27 -34.65 -28.12
C PHE A 100 -7.38 -36.18 -28.22
N LYS A 101 -7.29 -36.87 -27.07
CA LYS A 101 -7.35 -38.34 -26.99
C LYS A 101 -8.32 -38.86 -25.95
N VAL A 102 -8.75 -38.01 -25.00
CA VAL A 102 -9.45 -38.47 -23.79
C VAL A 102 -10.96 -38.20 -23.85
N ILE A 103 -11.40 -37.13 -24.51
CA ILE A 103 -12.80 -36.68 -24.43
C ILE A 103 -13.46 -36.67 -25.82
N THR A 104 -13.99 -37.81 -26.25
CA THR A 104 -14.62 -37.97 -27.58
C THR A 104 -15.90 -37.13 -27.81
N PHE A 105 -16.61 -36.72 -26.75
CA PHE A 105 -17.74 -35.78 -26.86
C PHE A 105 -17.27 -34.37 -27.25
N VAL A 106 -16.12 -33.97 -26.70
CA VAL A 106 -15.45 -32.69 -26.96
C VAL A 106 -15.09 -32.62 -28.44
N ASP A 107 -14.55 -33.71 -29.02
CA ASP A 107 -14.21 -33.77 -30.45
C ASP A 107 -15.37 -33.41 -31.39
N ASN A 108 -16.59 -33.94 -31.17
CA ASN A 108 -17.72 -33.64 -32.06
C ASN A 108 -18.18 -32.18 -31.95
N PHE A 109 -18.19 -31.63 -30.73
CA PHE A 109 -18.50 -30.23 -30.49
C PHE A 109 -17.45 -29.32 -31.15
N TYR A 110 -16.17 -29.68 -31.08
CA TYR A 110 -15.10 -28.90 -31.73
C TYR A 110 -15.04 -29.04 -33.22
N LEU A 111 -15.19 -30.25 -33.76
CA LEU A 111 -15.28 -30.45 -35.20
C LEU A 111 -16.42 -29.61 -35.77
N PHE A 112 -17.53 -29.44 -35.05
CA PHE A 112 -18.57 -28.50 -35.45
C PHE A 112 -18.05 -27.06 -35.55
N PHE A 113 -17.38 -26.53 -34.51
CA PHE A 113 -16.88 -25.15 -34.54
C PHE A 113 -15.70 -24.94 -35.49
N SER A 114 -14.77 -25.88 -35.57
CA SER A 114 -13.62 -25.87 -36.48
C SER A 114 -14.08 -25.90 -37.94
N ASN A 115 -15.03 -26.79 -38.29
CA ASN A 115 -15.59 -26.83 -39.64
C ASN A 115 -16.44 -25.60 -39.98
N ASN A 116 -16.89 -24.84 -38.98
CA ASN A 116 -17.69 -23.64 -39.13
C ASN A 116 -17.00 -22.40 -38.53
N LEU A 117 -15.66 -22.36 -38.51
CA LEU A 117 -14.90 -21.32 -37.81
C LEU A 117 -15.28 -19.89 -38.27
N PRO A 118 -15.35 -19.59 -39.59
CA PRO A 118 -15.73 -18.25 -40.05
C PRO A 118 -17.15 -17.87 -39.63
N LEU A 119 -18.10 -18.81 -39.72
CA LEU A 119 -19.49 -18.57 -39.33
C LEU A 119 -19.62 -18.37 -37.81
N THR A 120 -18.89 -19.15 -37.02
CA THR A 120 -18.95 -19.04 -35.57
C THR A 120 -18.37 -17.72 -35.10
N ASN A 121 -17.19 -17.34 -35.60
CA ASN A 121 -16.56 -16.05 -35.31
C ASN A 121 -17.48 -14.88 -35.70
N LEU A 122 -18.16 -14.99 -36.84
CA LEU A 122 -19.13 -14.02 -37.30
C LEU A 122 -20.31 -13.91 -36.32
N VAL A 123 -20.95 -15.03 -35.97
CA VAL A 123 -22.14 -15.09 -35.11
C VAL A 123 -21.82 -14.59 -33.70
N THR A 124 -20.72 -15.04 -33.10
CA THR A 124 -20.33 -14.67 -31.73
C THR A 124 -19.96 -13.19 -31.65
N PHE A 125 -19.32 -12.65 -32.69
CA PHE A 125 -19.06 -11.22 -32.84
C PHE A 125 -20.37 -10.41 -32.88
N TYR A 126 -21.33 -10.80 -33.74
CA TYR A 126 -22.62 -10.10 -33.84
C TYR A 126 -23.41 -10.16 -32.53
N ILE A 127 -23.45 -11.31 -31.86
CA ILE A 127 -24.12 -11.47 -30.55
C ILE A 127 -23.49 -10.53 -29.52
N GLY A 128 -22.16 -10.46 -29.47
CA GLY A 128 -21.42 -9.58 -28.57
C GLY A 128 -21.70 -8.10 -28.83
N VAL A 129 -21.59 -7.64 -30.07
CA VAL A 129 -21.86 -6.23 -30.44
C VAL A 129 -23.33 -5.86 -30.20
N LEU A 130 -24.27 -6.74 -30.57
CA LEU A 130 -25.70 -6.53 -30.34
C LEU A 130 -26.00 -6.44 -28.84
N GLY A 131 -25.39 -7.30 -28.02
CA GLY A 131 -25.50 -7.25 -26.57
C GLY A 131 -25.03 -5.91 -25.98
N ILE A 132 -23.87 -5.41 -26.43
CA ILE A 132 -23.34 -4.09 -26.04
C ILE A 132 -24.28 -2.96 -26.50
N LEU A 133 -24.86 -3.05 -27.70
CA LEU A 133 -25.80 -2.06 -28.23
C LEU A 133 -27.08 -2.01 -27.39
N VAL A 134 -27.70 -3.16 -27.13
CA VAL A 134 -28.93 -3.28 -26.33
C VAL A 134 -28.69 -2.76 -24.90
N ILE A 135 -27.58 -3.17 -24.25
CA ILE A 135 -27.29 -2.69 -22.90
C ILE A 135 -26.97 -1.19 -22.87
N SER A 136 -26.31 -0.65 -23.90
CA SER A 136 -26.07 0.79 -24.02
C SER A 136 -27.36 1.59 -24.05
N PHE A 137 -28.38 1.11 -24.78
CA PHE A 137 -29.69 1.73 -24.82
C PHE A 137 -30.41 1.68 -23.46
N TYR A 138 -30.36 0.53 -22.79
CA TYR A 138 -30.91 0.36 -21.46
C TYR A 138 -30.24 1.29 -20.43
N LEU A 139 -28.91 1.37 -20.43
CA LEU A 139 -28.12 2.21 -19.52
C LEU A 139 -28.38 3.70 -19.75
N THR A 140 -28.55 4.10 -21.01
CA THR A 140 -28.90 5.49 -21.37
C THR A 140 -30.18 5.95 -20.67
N LYS A 141 -31.19 5.08 -20.60
CA LYS A 141 -32.48 5.35 -19.96
C LYS A 141 -32.44 5.25 -18.43
N LYS A 142 -31.74 4.25 -17.89
CA LYS A 142 -31.88 3.89 -16.47
C LYS A 142 -30.80 4.44 -15.54
N ILE A 143 -29.59 4.68 -16.03
CA ILE A 143 -28.47 5.12 -15.18
C ILE A 143 -28.31 6.63 -15.23
N ASN A 144 -28.42 7.25 -14.06
CA ASN A 144 -27.90 8.60 -13.83
C ASN A 144 -26.42 8.48 -13.49
N ILE A 145 -25.59 9.20 -14.25
CA ILE A 145 -24.13 9.21 -14.08
C ILE A 145 -23.84 9.88 -12.72
N SER A 146 -23.16 9.17 -11.81
CA SER A 146 -22.76 9.73 -10.53
C SER A 146 -21.24 9.93 -10.45
N HIS A 147 -20.84 10.90 -9.64
CA HIS A 147 -19.45 11.08 -9.24
C HIS A 147 -19.16 10.17 -8.03
N PRO A 148 -18.05 9.41 -7.99
CA PRO A 148 -17.01 9.28 -9.02
C PRO A 148 -17.31 8.22 -10.10
N SER A 149 -16.95 8.47 -11.37
CA SER A 149 -17.02 7.49 -12.47
C SER A 149 -16.18 7.89 -13.69
N LEU A 150 -15.83 6.92 -14.55
CA LEU A 150 -15.07 7.19 -15.78
C LEU A 150 -15.81 8.09 -16.76
N LEU A 151 -17.12 7.86 -16.96
CA LEU A 151 -17.91 8.72 -17.85
C LEU A 151 -17.99 10.16 -17.32
N TYR A 152 -18.06 10.34 -16.00
CA TYR A 152 -17.99 11.68 -15.38
C TYR A 152 -16.60 12.33 -15.53
N ALA A 153 -15.52 11.55 -15.43
CA ALA A 153 -14.16 12.05 -15.64
C ALA A 153 -13.94 12.55 -17.08
N LEU A 154 -14.52 11.84 -18.06
CA LEU A 154 -14.51 12.25 -19.48
C LEU A 154 -15.45 13.44 -19.73
N HIS A 155 -16.65 13.44 -19.13
CA HIS A 155 -17.67 14.48 -19.31
C HIS A 155 -18.17 15.01 -17.96
N GLN A 156 -17.62 16.15 -17.53
CA GLN A 156 -18.04 16.82 -16.29
C GLN A 156 -19.47 17.36 -16.33
N LYS A 157 -20.00 17.67 -17.53
CA LYS A 157 -21.36 18.17 -17.71
C LYS A 157 -22.31 17.01 -17.97
N GLU A 158 -23.49 17.08 -17.36
CA GLU A 158 -24.56 16.11 -17.63
C GLU A 158 -24.88 16.05 -19.13
N LEU A 159 -24.75 14.86 -19.72
CA LEU A 159 -25.14 14.58 -21.10
C LEU A 159 -26.66 14.53 -21.19
N LYS A 160 -27.29 15.71 -21.35
CA LYS A 160 -28.76 15.84 -21.48
C LYS A 160 -29.30 15.20 -22.77
N ASN A 161 -28.52 15.23 -23.84
CA ASN A 161 -28.94 14.69 -25.13
C ASN A 161 -28.83 13.16 -25.17
N LYS A 162 -29.97 12.46 -25.19
CA LYS A 162 -30.06 10.99 -25.13
C LYS A 162 -29.23 10.26 -26.21
N PRO A 163 -29.29 10.61 -27.51
CA PRO A 163 -28.43 9.99 -28.53
C PRO A 163 -26.93 10.20 -28.27
N VAL A 164 -26.51 11.38 -27.83
CA VAL A 164 -25.09 11.64 -27.50
C VAL A 164 -24.67 10.80 -26.30
N LYS A 165 -25.52 10.73 -25.26
CA LYS A 165 -25.29 9.86 -24.09
C LYS A 165 -25.18 8.38 -24.49
N PHE A 166 -26.04 7.92 -25.40
CA PHE A 166 -26.01 6.56 -25.94
C PHE A 166 -24.70 6.26 -26.67
N ILE A 167 -24.26 7.14 -27.58
CA ILE A 167 -23.00 6.97 -28.31
C ILE A 167 -21.82 6.90 -27.34
N TRP A 168 -21.75 7.80 -26.36
CA TRP A 168 -20.68 7.77 -25.35
C TRP A 168 -20.69 6.49 -24.51
N ILE A 169 -21.86 6.02 -24.07
CA ILE A 169 -21.96 4.76 -23.32
C ILE A 169 -21.51 3.58 -24.20
N PHE A 170 -21.93 3.54 -25.46
CA PHE A 170 -21.58 2.48 -26.40
C PHE A 170 -20.07 2.45 -26.68
N VAL A 171 -19.47 3.59 -27.04
CA VAL A 171 -18.03 3.72 -27.26
C VAL A 171 -17.24 3.41 -25.99
N LEU A 172 -17.72 3.82 -24.81
CA LEU A 172 -17.06 3.53 -23.54
C LEU A 172 -17.09 2.04 -23.20
N LEU A 173 -18.20 1.34 -23.45
CA LEU A 173 -18.30 -0.10 -23.26
C LEU A 173 -17.44 -0.87 -24.27
N LEU A 174 -17.38 -0.43 -25.53
CA LEU A 174 -16.46 -1.01 -26.52
C LEU A 174 -15.00 -0.77 -26.14
N GLY A 175 -14.65 0.44 -25.70
CA GLY A 175 -13.30 0.77 -25.24
C GLY A 175 -12.89 -0.01 -23.99
N PHE A 176 -13.81 -0.23 -23.05
CA PHE A 176 -13.54 -1.07 -21.88
C PHE A 176 -13.36 -2.54 -22.25
N TYR A 177 -14.15 -3.06 -23.20
CA TYR A 177 -13.92 -4.38 -23.77
C TYR A 177 -12.51 -4.46 -24.36
N TYR A 178 -12.21 -3.57 -25.30
CA TYR A 178 -10.99 -3.64 -26.09
C TYR A 178 -9.71 -3.41 -25.26
N PHE A 179 -9.66 -2.40 -24.38
CA PHE A 179 -8.43 -2.04 -23.64
C PHE A 179 -8.25 -2.72 -22.29
N ILE A 180 -9.31 -3.29 -21.72
CA ILE A 180 -9.24 -3.86 -20.37
C ILE A 180 -9.61 -5.33 -20.43
N TYR A 181 -10.81 -5.66 -20.91
CA TYR A 181 -11.26 -7.05 -20.91
C TYR A 181 -10.43 -7.93 -21.86
N ASN A 182 -10.31 -7.51 -23.12
CA ASN A 182 -9.60 -8.23 -24.17
C ASN A 182 -8.11 -8.37 -23.82
N ILE A 183 -7.43 -7.24 -23.56
CA ILE A 183 -6.02 -7.24 -23.18
C ILE A 183 -5.75 -8.09 -21.94
N ILE A 184 -6.60 -8.04 -20.90
CA ILE A 184 -6.36 -8.88 -19.71
C ILE A 184 -6.51 -10.37 -20.05
N LEU A 185 -7.53 -10.77 -20.80
CA LEU A 185 -7.72 -12.18 -21.17
C LEU A 185 -6.63 -12.68 -22.12
N GLU A 186 -6.31 -11.92 -23.17
CA GLU A 186 -5.20 -12.20 -24.09
C GLU A 186 -3.86 -12.24 -23.34
N TRP A 187 -3.63 -11.32 -22.40
CA TRP A 187 -2.41 -11.33 -21.58
C TRP A 187 -2.28 -12.61 -20.76
N LEU A 188 -3.36 -13.00 -20.09
CA LEU A 188 -3.39 -14.19 -19.24
C LEU A 188 -3.17 -15.45 -20.06
N GLU A 189 -3.71 -15.49 -21.28
CA GLU A 189 -3.47 -16.54 -22.26
C GLU A 189 -2.00 -16.57 -22.68
N PHE A 190 -1.45 -15.46 -23.18
CA PHE A 190 -0.13 -15.46 -23.82
C PHE A 190 1.05 -15.44 -22.86
N THR A 191 0.94 -14.79 -21.69
CA THR A 191 2.09 -14.60 -20.79
C THR A 191 2.29 -15.75 -19.81
N LEU A 192 1.21 -16.37 -19.35
CA LEU A 192 1.34 -17.37 -18.30
C LEU A 192 1.36 -18.79 -18.84
N ASP A 193 1.04 -18.99 -20.14
CA ASP A 193 0.95 -20.32 -20.81
C ASP A 193 0.01 -21.29 -20.07
N ASP A 194 -0.67 -20.76 -19.05
CA ASP A 194 -1.35 -21.42 -17.96
C ASP A 194 -2.19 -20.37 -17.20
N PRO A 195 -3.34 -19.98 -17.79
CA PRO A 195 -4.26 -19.02 -17.21
C PRO A 195 -4.71 -19.41 -15.80
N VAL A 196 -4.57 -20.68 -15.41
CA VAL A 196 -4.98 -21.23 -14.13
C VAL A 196 -4.01 -20.90 -13.00
N ILE A 197 -2.69 -20.92 -13.22
CA ILE A 197 -1.74 -20.39 -12.22
C ILE A 197 -2.07 -18.92 -11.95
N ALA A 198 -2.35 -18.16 -13.01
CA ALA A 198 -2.74 -16.76 -12.91
C ALA A 198 -4.06 -16.58 -12.14
N THR A 199 -5.09 -17.36 -12.52
CA THR A 199 -6.41 -17.33 -11.89
C THR A 199 -6.29 -17.71 -10.44
N GLY A 200 -5.49 -18.72 -10.13
CA GLY A 200 -5.21 -19.18 -8.79
C GLY A 200 -4.49 -18.13 -7.96
N ILE A 201 -3.49 -17.43 -8.51
CA ILE A 201 -2.82 -16.31 -7.85
C ILE A 201 -3.81 -15.17 -7.60
N VAL A 202 -4.59 -14.77 -8.61
CA VAL A 202 -5.58 -13.68 -8.49
C VAL A 202 -6.69 -14.05 -7.51
N PHE A 203 -7.19 -15.28 -7.54
CA PHE A 203 -8.20 -15.81 -6.62
C PHE A 203 -7.65 -15.92 -5.20
N PHE A 204 -6.42 -16.41 -5.04
CA PHE A 204 -5.72 -16.45 -3.76
C PHE A 204 -5.58 -15.04 -3.18
N ILE A 205 -5.07 -14.09 -3.97
CA ILE A 205 -4.96 -12.67 -3.59
C ILE A 205 -6.32 -12.07 -3.23
N TYR A 206 -7.36 -12.29 -4.04
CA TYR A 206 -8.72 -11.81 -3.80
C TYR A 206 -9.27 -12.36 -2.48
N LYS A 207 -9.12 -13.66 -2.24
CA LYS A 207 -9.58 -14.34 -1.04
C LYS A 207 -8.83 -13.86 0.21
N ILE A 208 -7.51 -13.68 0.12
CA ILE A 208 -6.68 -13.12 1.20
C ILE A 208 -7.13 -11.70 1.51
N SER A 209 -7.35 -10.87 0.48
CA SER A 209 -7.84 -9.51 0.66
C SER A 209 -9.20 -9.51 1.39
N MET A 210 -10.09 -10.42 1.02
CA MET A 210 -11.39 -10.57 1.68
C MET A 210 -11.29 -11.07 3.14
N HIS A 211 -10.28 -11.90 3.46
CA HIS A 211 -10.07 -12.49 4.79
C HIS A 211 -8.91 -11.86 5.57
N ARG A 212 -8.53 -10.62 5.22
CA ARG A 212 -7.35 -9.93 5.78
C ARG A 212 -7.30 -9.90 7.32
N GLN A 213 -8.46 -9.94 7.98
CA GLN A 213 -8.55 -9.94 9.45
C GLN A 213 -8.03 -11.23 10.12
N LYS A 214 -7.88 -12.32 9.35
CA LYS A 214 -7.42 -13.63 9.87
C LYS A 214 -5.91 -13.84 9.77
N PHE A 215 -5.19 -12.98 9.03
CA PHE A 215 -3.76 -13.11 8.82
C PHE A 215 -3.02 -12.01 9.58
N HIS A 216 -1.93 -12.37 10.27
CA HIS A 216 -1.06 -11.38 10.92
C HIS A 216 -0.45 -10.43 9.88
N ALA A 217 -0.30 -9.15 10.23
CA ALA A 217 0.19 -8.10 9.34
C ALA A 217 1.61 -8.35 8.81
N ASP A 218 2.40 -9.18 9.49
CA ASP A 218 3.78 -9.50 9.12
C ASP A 218 3.89 -10.59 8.04
N ASN A 219 2.83 -11.39 7.83
CA ASN A 219 2.85 -12.48 6.86
C ASN A 219 3.02 -11.93 5.43
N PHE A 220 3.97 -12.51 4.68
CA PHE A 220 4.22 -12.17 3.27
C PHE A 220 2.94 -12.18 2.42
N VAL A 221 2.10 -13.18 2.65
CA VAL A 221 0.79 -13.35 2.01
C VAL A 221 -0.15 -12.16 2.27
N PHE A 222 -0.19 -11.65 3.51
CA PHE A 222 -0.95 -10.44 3.85
C PHE A 222 -0.38 -9.21 3.13
N LYS A 223 0.95 -9.06 3.09
CA LYS A 223 1.62 -7.94 2.40
C LYS A 223 1.33 -7.91 0.90
N ILE A 224 1.32 -9.07 0.22
CA ILE A 224 0.93 -9.16 -1.20
C ILE A 224 -0.55 -8.82 -1.39
N GLY A 225 -1.44 -9.39 -0.56
CA GLY A 225 -2.87 -9.13 -0.63
C GLY A 225 -3.22 -7.66 -0.42
N ASP A 226 -2.61 -7.03 0.59
CA ASP A 226 -2.76 -5.61 0.89
C ASP A 226 -2.16 -4.73 -0.21
N PHE A 227 -0.98 -5.08 -0.74
CA PHE A 227 -0.38 -4.38 -1.87
C PHE A 227 -1.28 -4.41 -3.11
N SER A 228 -1.75 -5.60 -3.51
CA SER A 228 -2.62 -5.76 -4.69
C SER A 228 -3.96 -5.04 -4.51
N SER A 229 -4.59 -5.15 -3.34
CA SER A 229 -5.84 -4.43 -3.05
C SER A 229 -5.65 -2.91 -3.06
N LYS A 230 -4.55 -2.41 -2.51
CA LYS A 230 -4.22 -0.96 -2.54
C LYS A 230 -3.86 -0.49 -3.93
N LEU A 231 -3.14 -1.30 -4.71
CA LEU A 231 -2.80 -1.02 -6.10
C LEU A 231 -4.06 -0.96 -6.95
N TYR A 232 -4.93 -1.96 -6.88
CA TYR A 232 -6.21 -2.03 -7.59
C TYR A 232 -7.12 -0.86 -7.23
N SER A 233 -7.37 -0.63 -5.94
CA SER A 233 -8.28 0.44 -5.52
C SER A 233 -7.78 1.82 -5.92
N LYS A 234 -6.46 2.08 -5.79
CA LYS A 234 -5.85 3.30 -6.29
C LYS A 234 -5.89 3.39 -7.83
N PHE A 235 -5.60 2.31 -8.55
CA PHE A 235 -5.61 2.30 -10.01
C PHE A 235 -7.00 2.62 -10.57
N VAL A 236 -8.06 1.96 -10.05
CA VAL A 236 -9.45 2.26 -10.39
C VAL A 236 -9.81 3.72 -10.06
N SER A 237 -9.32 4.24 -8.93
CA SER A 237 -9.55 5.64 -8.57
C SER A 237 -8.93 6.64 -9.56
N LEU A 238 -7.92 6.25 -10.36
CA LEU A 238 -7.37 7.13 -11.37
C LEU A 238 -8.36 7.41 -12.50
N PHE A 239 -9.23 6.45 -12.83
CA PHE A 239 -10.26 6.61 -13.86
C PHE A 239 -11.43 7.49 -13.42
N HIS A 240 -11.55 7.74 -12.12
CA HIS A 240 -12.66 8.50 -11.54
C HIS A 240 -12.50 10.02 -11.64
N TYR A 241 -11.28 10.51 -11.88
CA TYR A 241 -11.00 11.94 -11.92
C TYR A 241 -10.26 12.34 -13.20
N LYS A 242 -10.73 13.42 -13.84
CA LYS A 242 -10.14 13.96 -15.07
C LYS A 242 -8.63 14.21 -14.97
N LYS A 243 -8.16 14.66 -13.80
CA LYS A 243 -6.76 14.99 -13.54
C LYS A 243 -5.85 13.77 -13.45
N THR A 244 -6.37 12.62 -13.02
CA THR A 244 -5.61 11.38 -12.86
C THR A 244 -5.80 10.42 -14.04
N LEU A 245 -6.78 10.69 -14.91
CA LEU A 245 -7.06 9.90 -16.09
C LEU A 245 -5.84 9.72 -17.02
N PRO A 246 -4.98 10.73 -17.27
CA PRO A 246 -3.75 10.55 -18.06
C PRO A 246 -2.82 9.47 -17.47
N LEU A 247 -2.68 9.46 -16.14
CA LEU A 247 -1.90 8.45 -15.43
C LEU A 247 -2.55 7.06 -15.50
N ALA A 248 -3.89 6.99 -15.54
CA ALA A 248 -4.64 5.74 -15.68
C ALA A 248 -4.43 5.12 -17.08
N ILE A 249 -4.58 5.93 -18.13
CA ILE A 249 -4.43 5.52 -19.53
C ILE A 249 -2.98 5.10 -19.81
N SER A 250 -2.00 5.89 -19.35
CA SER A 250 -0.59 5.49 -19.45
C SER A 250 -0.28 4.21 -18.68
N GLY A 251 -0.97 3.96 -17.56
CA GLY A 251 -0.83 2.71 -16.81
C GLY A 251 -1.33 1.49 -17.57
N LEU A 252 -2.47 1.60 -18.27
CA LEU A 252 -2.95 0.54 -19.16
C LEU A 252 -1.99 0.32 -20.34
N LEU A 253 -1.46 1.40 -20.93
CA LEU A 253 -0.50 1.30 -22.02
C LEU A 253 0.79 0.57 -21.58
N ILE A 254 1.24 0.83 -20.36
CA ILE A 254 2.44 0.19 -19.79
C ILE A 254 2.16 -1.24 -19.35
N LEU A 255 0.94 -1.54 -18.92
CA LEU A 255 0.52 -2.91 -18.64
C LEU A 255 0.59 -3.77 -19.91
N HIS A 256 0.29 -3.20 -21.08
CA HIS A 256 0.49 -3.86 -22.36
C HIS A 256 1.99 -4.08 -22.67
N ALA A 257 2.85 -3.08 -22.46
CA ALA A 257 4.29 -3.31 -22.60
C ALA A 257 4.81 -4.43 -21.66
N LEU A 258 4.22 -4.53 -20.47
CA LEU A 258 4.54 -5.57 -19.49
C LEU A 258 3.99 -6.95 -19.92
N SER A 259 2.87 -7.00 -20.64
CA SER A 259 2.38 -8.26 -21.21
C SER A 259 3.36 -8.81 -22.21
N ASP A 260 3.82 -7.95 -23.10
CA ASP A 260 4.71 -8.36 -24.18
C ASP A 260 6.09 -8.73 -23.62
N LEU A 261 6.54 -8.02 -22.57
CA LEU A 261 7.70 -8.45 -21.79
C LEU A 261 7.54 -9.88 -21.27
N GLY A 262 6.37 -10.20 -20.72
CA GLY A 262 6.05 -11.54 -20.24
C GLY A 262 6.15 -12.59 -21.36
N VAL A 263 5.51 -12.33 -22.51
CA VAL A 263 5.51 -13.22 -23.68
C VAL A 263 6.94 -13.44 -24.19
N PHE A 264 7.66 -12.37 -24.51
CA PHE A 264 8.96 -12.47 -25.18
C PHE A 264 10.09 -12.86 -24.24
N ALA A 265 10.20 -12.21 -23.08
CA ALA A 265 11.31 -12.51 -22.17
C ALA A 265 11.22 -13.92 -21.60
N TYR A 266 10.01 -14.40 -21.31
CA TYR A 266 9.84 -15.74 -20.80
C TYR A 266 10.33 -16.77 -21.81
N SER A 267 9.85 -16.71 -23.04
CA SER A 267 10.26 -17.64 -24.09
C SER A 267 11.76 -17.57 -24.37
N LEU A 268 12.30 -16.35 -24.50
CA LEU A 268 13.71 -16.13 -24.81
C LEU A 268 14.66 -16.66 -23.71
N VAL A 269 14.21 -16.70 -22.46
CA VAL A 269 15.01 -17.15 -21.31
C VAL A 269 14.82 -18.63 -21.01
N PHE A 270 13.59 -19.14 -21.00
CA PHE A 270 13.26 -20.47 -20.47
C PHE A 270 13.14 -21.57 -21.53
N SER A 271 13.29 -21.23 -22.81
CA SER A 271 13.23 -22.19 -23.92
C SER A 271 11.92 -22.96 -24.04
N LYS A 272 10.83 -22.39 -23.53
CA LYS A 272 9.48 -22.91 -23.74
C LYS A 272 8.78 -22.00 -24.74
N GLU A 273 8.36 -22.59 -25.86
CA GLU A 273 7.46 -21.92 -26.80
C GLU A 273 6.15 -21.66 -26.07
N ASN A 274 5.77 -20.40 -25.91
CA ASN A 274 4.40 -20.08 -25.53
C ASN A 274 3.51 -20.22 -26.77
N PHE A 275 2.21 -20.39 -26.54
CA PHE A 275 1.24 -20.52 -27.62
C PHE A 275 1.34 -19.40 -28.68
N TYR A 276 1.58 -18.16 -28.26
CA TYR A 276 1.74 -17.01 -29.15
C TYR A 276 2.87 -17.19 -30.16
N LEU A 277 4.02 -17.74 -29.75
CA LEU A 277 5.15 -17.99 -30.64
C LEU A 277 4.89 -19.22 -31.54
N GLY A 278 4.11 -20.19 -31.07
CA GLY A 278 3.61 -21.29 -31.89
C GLY A 278 2.78 -20.79 -33.08
N LEU A 279 1.96 -19.74 -32.88
CA LEU A 279 1.20 -19.09 -33.95
C LEU A 279 2.09 -18.41 -35.00
N LEU A 280 3.22 -17.84 -34.58
CA LEU A 280 4.09 -17.11 -35.50
C LEU A 280 4.85 -18.01 -36.47
N ARG A 281 4.87 -19.35 -36.29
CA ARG A 281 5.54 -20.37 -37.13
C ARG A 281 7.05 -20.15 -37.37
N TYR A 282 7.62 -19.05 -36.89
CA TYR A 282 9.05 -18.78 -36.91
C TYR A 282 9.68 -19.43 -35.67
N GLU A 283 10.77 -20.17 -35.88
CA GLU A 283 11.52 -20.76 -34.76
C GLU A 283 12.20 -19.64 -33.96
N HIS A 284 11.53 -19.17 -32.91
CA HIS A 284 12.16 -18.38 -31.87
C HIS A 284 13.22 -19.22 -31.19
N VAL A 285 14.49 -18.91 -31.44
CA VAL A 285 15.59 -19.64 -30.82
C VAL A 285 15.92 -18.97 -29.49
N PRO A 286 15.76 -19.65 -28.34
CA PRO A 286 16.06 -19.07 -27.04
C PRO A 286 17.53 -18.65 -26.96
N PHE A 287 17.84 -17.61 -26.18
CA PHE A 287 19.22 -17.11 -26.04
C PHE A 287 20.20 -18.20 -25.60
N LEU A 288 19.75 -19.13 -24.74
CA LEU A 288 20.55 -20.25 -24.28
C LEU A 288 20.89 -21.22 -25.42
N LYS A 289 19.93 -21.51 -26.31
CA LYS A 289 20.14 -22.40 -27.46
C LYS A 289 21.08 -21.74 -28.48
N LEU A 290 20.87 -20.46 -28.80
CA LEU A 290 21.77 -19.68 -29.65
C LEU A 290 23.20 -19.62 -29.08
N PHE A 291 23.32 -19.40 -27.76
CA PHE A 291 24.62 -19.46 -27.08
C PHE A 291 25.30 -20.82 -27.25
N LEU A 292 24.58 -21.93 -27.06
CA LEU A 292 25.14 -23.28 -27.19
C LEU A 292 25.53 -23.59 -28.65
N GLU A 293 24.85 -23.01 -29.63
CA GLU A 293 25.17 -23.14 -31.05
C GLU A 293 26.42 -22.32 -31.40
N ASP A 294 26.46 -21.04 -31.04
CA ASP A 294 27.61 -20.15 -31.26
C ASP A 294 28.85 -20.63 -30.48
N ALA A 295 28.68 -21.23 -29.29
CA ALA A 295 29.79 -21.74 -28.49
C ALA A 295 30.51 -22.92 -29.17
N LYS A 296 29.85 -23.68 -30.04
CA LYS A 296 30.46 -24.82 -30.76
C LYS A 296 31.47 -24.38 -31.81
N SER A 297 31.29 -23.19 -32.40
CA SER A 297 32.15 -22.64 -33.44
C SER A 297 33.22 -21.68 -32.89
N MET A 298 33.25 -21.47 -31.57
CA MET A 298 34.14 -20.52 -30.91
C MET A 298 35.37 -21.18 -30.25
N PRO A 299 36.52 -20.47 -30.21
CA PRO A 299 37.66 -20.91 -29.40
C PRO A 299 37.33 -20.80 -27.91
N SER A 300 37.94 -21.66 -27.08
CA SER A 300 37.63 -21.80 -25.65
C SER A 300 37.72 -20.48 -24.86
N PHE A 301 38.67 -19.60 -25.20
CA PHE A 301 38.83 -18.30 -24.54
C PHE A 301 37.67 -17.32 -24.79
N ALA A 302 36.90 -17.51 -25.88
CA ALA A 302 35.80 -16.63 -26.26
C ALA A 302 34.44 -17.10 -25.70
N ILE A 303 34.34 -18.32 -25.15
CA ILE A 303 33.08 -18.90 -24.66
C ILE A 303 32.50 -18.11 -23.49
N VAL A 304 33.33 -17.72 -22.50
CA VAL A 304 32.87 -16.93 -21.35
C VAL A 304 32.42 -15.52 -21.76
N PRO A 305 33.18 -14.76 -22.58
CA PRO A 305 32.70 -13.52 -23.17
C PRO A 305 31.42 -13.66 -23.99
N LEU A 306 31.30 -14.72 -24.80
CA LEU A 306 30.06 -15.01 -25.55
C LEU A 306 28.86 -15.16 -24.61
N PHE A 307 29.01 -15.94 -23.53
CA PHE A 307 27.95 -16.09 -22.52
C PHE A 307 27.59 -14.74 -21.88
N ILE A 308 28.58 -13.93 -21.53
CA ILE A 308 28.38 -12.58 -20.97
C ILE A 308 27.63 -11.68 -21.95
N ALA A 309 27.99 -11.68 -23.23
CA ALA A 309 27.35 -10.87 -24.26
C ALA A 309 25.87 -11.26 -24.45
N TYR A 310 25.56 -12.56 -24.45
CA TYR A 310 24.17 -13.05 -24.49
C TYR A 310 23.39 -12.64 -23.24
N LEU A 311 23.97 -12.84 -22.05
CA LEU A 311 23.33 -12.45 -20.79
C LEU A 311 23.05 -10.95 -20.72
N LEU A 312 24.00 -10.11 -21.14
CA LEU A 312 23.84 -8.66 -21.18
C LEU A 312 22.80 -8.21 -22.21
N ASN A 313 22.69 -8.87 -23.36
CA ASN A 313 21.63 -8.60 -24.35
C ASN A 313 20.24 -9.02 -23.83
N ALA A 314 20.11 -10.20 -23.21
CA ALA A 314 18.86 -10.59 -22.56
C ALA A 314 18.47 -9.58 -21.47
N LEU A 315 19.45 -9.13 -20.67
CA LEU A 315 19.24 -8.13 -19.64
C LEU A 315 18.87 -6.75 -20.21
N SER A 316 19.41 -6.33 -21.35
CA SER A 316 19.05 -5.04 -21.97
C SER A 316 17.60 -5.05 -22.44
N LEU A 317 17.13 -6.16 -23.04
CA LEU A 317 15.72 -6.32 -23.41
C LEU A 317 14.81 -6.17 -22.20
N MET A 318 15.11 -6.88 -21.11
CA MET A 318 14.37 -6.78 -19.85
C MET A 318 14.35 -5.35 -19.32
N ILE A 319 15.51 -4.70 -19.26
CA ILE A 319 15.66 -3.36 -18.71
C ILE A 319 14.91 -2.32 -19.54
N PHE A 320 15.03 -2.36 -20.86
CA PHE A 320 14.37 -1.40 -21.73
C PHE A 320 12.84 -1.47 -21.65
N LEU A 321 12.27 -2.68 -21.55
CA LEU A 321 10.84 -2.88 -21.38
C LEU A 321 10.37 -2.55 -19.94
N LEU A 322 11.21 -2.75 -18.92
CA LEU A 322 10.89 -2.44 -17.53
C LEU A 322 11.00 -0.94 -17.19
N ILE A 323 11.86 -0.16 -17.84
CA ILE A 323 12.05 1.27 -17.52
C ILE A 323 10.72 2.06 -17.54
N PRO A 324 9.87 1.99 -18.58
CA PRO A 324 8.55 2.63 -18.58
C PRO A 324 7.69 2.21 -17.38
N VAL A 325 7.72 0.93 -17.01
CA VAL A 325 7.00 0.38 -15.85
C VAL A 325 7.49 1.01 -14.55
N VAL A 326 8.80 1.04 -14.32
CA VAL A 326 9.34 1.61 -13.07
C VAL A 326 9.06 3.12 -13.01
N VAL A 327 9.17 3.83 -14.14
CA VAL A 327 8.86 5.27 -14.24
C VAL A 327 7.40 5.52 -13.87
N TRP A 328 6.48 4.75 -14.44
CA TRP A 328 5.06 4.87 -14.12
C TRP A 328 4.73 4.50 -12.68
N VAL A 329 5.32 3.45 -12.12
CA VAL A 329 5.14 3.07 -10.70
C VAL A 329 5.64 4.17 -9.77
N SER A 330 6.72 4.87 -10.12
CA SER A 330 7.21 6.02 -9.34
C SER A 330 6.24 7.20 -9.40
N LEU A 331 5.71 7.53 -10.59
CA LEU A 331 4.64 8.54 -10.75
C LEU A 331 3.38 8.18 -9.96
N PHE A 332 2.94 6.93 -10.07
CA PHE A 332 1.75 6.40 -9.39
C PHE A 332 1.89 6.39 -7.86
N SER A 333 3.04 5.95 -7.35
CA SER A 333 3.30 5.90 -5.91
C SER A 333 3.61 7.27 -5.31
N ARG A 334 3.89 8.28 -6.14
CA ARG A 334 4.42 9.60 -5.76
C ARG A 334 5.70 9.50 -4.90
N LYS A 335 6.41 8.38 -4.96
CA LYS A 335 7.67 8.17 -4.25
C LYS A 335 8.83 8.63 -5.15
N GLY A 336 9.86 9.19 -4.52
CA GLY A 336 11.13 9.43 -5.18
C GLY A 336 11.61 8.16 -5.90
N PHE A 337 12.20 8.33 -7.08
CA PHE A 337 12.78 7.21 -7.80
C PHE A 337 14.19 7.00 -7.27
N HIS A 338 14.47 5.82 -6.76
CA HIS A 338 15.78 5.49 -6.22
C HIS A 338 16.30 4.22 -6.90
N ILE A 339 17.26 4.38 -7.81
CA ILE A 339 18.02 3.26 -8.37
C ILE A 339 19.23 2.98 -7.46
N ASN A 340 19.42 1.71 -7.11
CA ASN A 340 20.65 1.29 -6.45
C ASN A 340 21.84 1.45 -7.41
N ASN A 341 23.00 1.88 -6.92
CA ASN A 341 24.21 2.07 -7.72
C ASN A 341 24.56 0.80 -8.52
N ALA A 342 24.39 -0.39 -7.91
CA ALA A 342 24.60 -1.67 -8.58
C ALA A 342 23.67 -1.89 -9.78
N PHE A 343 22.44 -1.37 -9.74
CA PHE A 343 21.52 -1.50 -10.85
C PHE A 343 21.90 -0.58 -12.03
N LEU A 344 22.49 0.59 -11.76
CA LEU A 344 23.07 1.44 -12.82
C LEU A 344 24.22 0.74 -13.54
N PHE A 345 25.06 -0.02 -12.84
CA PHE A 345 26.08 -0.87 -13.48
C PHE A 345 25.46 -1.78 -14.55
N PHE A 346 24.44 -2.55 -14.17
CA PHE A 346 23.78 -3.50 -15.06
C PHE A 346 23.03 -2.84 -16.22
N ILE A 347 22.34 -1.71 -15.97
CA ILE A 347 21.69 -0.94 -17.04
C ILE A 347 22.72 -0.54 -18.10
N TYR A 348 23.82 0.09 -17.70
CA TYR A 348 24.75 0.64 -18.68
C TYR A 348 25.62 -0.44 -19.35
N SER A 349 26.00 -1.50 -18.65
CA SER A 349 26.68 -2.65 -19.28
C SER A 349 25.79 -3.35 -20.31
N SER A 350 24.53 -3.61 -19.97
CA SER A 350 23.60 -4.27 -20.89
C SER A 350 23.29 -3.43 -22.13
N VAL A 351 23.01 -2.13 -21.94
CA VAL A 351 22.75 -1.20 -23.04
C VAL A 351 23.95 -1.07 -23.97
N VAL A 352 25.18 -0.98 -23.44
CA VAL A 352 26.40 -0.90 -24.27
C VAL A 352 26.63 -2.19 -25.03
N ALA A 353 26.44 -3.36 -24.40
CA ALA A 353 26.57 -4.65 -25.08
C ALA A 353 25.60 -4.75 -26.27
N TYR A 354 24.33 -4.38 -26.07
CA TYR A 354 23.32 -4.37 -27.12
C TYR A 354 23.64 -3.41 -28.26
N ILE A 355 24.07 -2.18 -27.95
CA ILE A 355 24.42 -1.19 -28.99
C ILE A 355 25.61 -1.66 -29.84
N LEU A 356 26.62 -2.26 -29.21
CA LEU A 356 27.82 -2.69 -29.92
C LEU A 356 27.61 -3.99 -30.69
N LEU A 357 26.82 -4.92 -30.16
CA LEU A 357 26.52 -6.22 -30.77
C LEU A 357 25.11 -6.66 -30.35
N PRO A 358 24.07 -6.29 -31.12
CA PRO A 358 22.69 -6.57 -30.78
C PRO A 358 22.40 -8.06 -30.92
N GLY A 359 21.95 -8.70 -29.84
CA GLY A 359 21.51 -10.09 -29.82
C GLY A 359 20.03 -10.29 -30.12
N TYR A 360 19.28 -9.21 -30.37
CA TYR A 360 17.88 -9.27 -30.77
C TYR A 360 17.49 -8.06 -31.62
N ILE A 361 16.39 -8.18 -32.35
CA ILE A 361 15.77 -7.12 -33.14
C ILE A 361 14.26 -7.10 -32.89
N ILE A 362 13.67 -5.91 -32.94
CA ILE A 362 12.22 -5.71 -32.86
C ILE A 362 11.71 -5.54 -34.28
N GLN A 363 10.78 -6.38 -34.71
CA GLN A 363 10.21 -6.34 -36.06
C GLN A 363 8.68 -6.35 -36.01
N PRO A 364 7.97 -5.58 -36.86
CA PRO A 364 6.53 -5.71 -36.99
C PRO A 364 6.14 -7.05 -37.63
N ILE A 365 5.11 -7.71 -37.09
CA ILE A 365 4.66 -9.05 -37.56
C ILE A 365 4.16 -9.02 -39.02
N THR A 366 3.65 -7.87 -39.48
CA THR A 366 3.18 -7.70 -40.86
C THR A 366 4.29 -7.92 -41.89
N GLU A 367 5.55 -7.60 -41.57
CA GLU A 367 6.68 -7.88 -42.46
C GLU A 367 7.06 -9.36 -42.49
N LEU A 368 6.88 -10.06 -41.38
CA LEU A 368 7.13 -11.49 -41.26
C LEU A 368 6.10 -12.30 -42.06
N SER A 369 4.80 -11.97 -41.92
CA SER A 369 3.72 -12.61 -42.68
C SER A 369 3.95 -12.62 -44.19
N ILE A 370 4.50 -11.52 -44.76
CA ILE A 370 4.82 -11.41 -46.19
C ILE A 370 5.92 -12.39 -46.62
N ARG A 371 6.89 -12.69 -45.75
CA ARG A 371 7.98 -13.65 -46.05
C ARG A 371 7.54 -15.11 -45.87
N GLY A 372 6.56 -15.36 -45.01
CA GLY A 372 6.04 -16.70 -44.67
C GLY A 372 4.86 -17.19 -45.52
N ALA A 373 4.34 -16.37 -46.45
CA ALA A 373 3.15 -16.63 -47.27
C ALA A 373 3.29 -17.76 -48.33
N VAL A 374 4.06 -18.82 -48.01
CA VAL A 374 4.16 -20.04 -48.83
C VAL A 374 3.06 -21.06 -48.49
N ILE A 375 2.25 -20.85 -47.44
CA ILE A 375 1.18 -21.79 -47.05
C ILE A 375 -0.14 -21.08 -46.69
N GLY A 376 -0.94 -20.77 -47.72
CA GLY A 376 -2.40 -20.94 -47.75
C GLY A 376 -3.37 -20.10 -46.89
N GLU A 377 -2.95 -19.41 -45.83
CA GLU A 377 -3.89 -18.78 -44.88
C GLU A 377 -3.65 -17.27 -44.75
N ASN A 378 -4.64 -16.47 -45.20
CA ASN A 378 -4.60 -15.00 -45.29
C ASN A 378 -4.88 -14.29 -43.95
N GLU A 379 -4.60 -14.90 -42.80
CA GLU A 379 -4.85 -14.25 -41.51
C GLU A 379 -3.69 -13.33 -41.17
N ALA A 380 -3.84 -12.04 -41.47
CA ALA A 380 -2.92 -11.01 -41.03
C ALA A 380 -2.98 -10.89 -39.50
N VAL A 381 -1.87 -11.18 -38.82
CA VAL A 381 -1.72 -10.94 -37.38
C VAL A 381 -1.04 -9.57 -37.20
N GLY A 382 -1.63 -8.73 -36.35
CA GLY A 382 -1.06 -7.43 -36.00
C GLY A 382 -0.27 -7.50 -34.69
N GLY A 383 0.92 -6.89 -34.65
CA GLY A 383 1.71 -6.77 -33.44
C GLY A 383 3.21 -6.58 -33.69
N ILE A 384 3.99 -6.77 -32.63
CA ILE A 384 5.45 -6.81 -32.67
C ILE A 384 5.91 -8.21 -32.39
N ASP A 385 7.06 -8.53 -32.95
CA ASP A 385 7.86 -9.65 -32.54
C ASP A 385 9.30 -9.23 -32.13
N VAL A 386 9.89 -9.97 -31.19
CA VAL A 386 11.27 -9.79 -30.74
C VAL A 386 12.07 -11.03 -31.14
N LEU A 387 12.80 -10.91 -32.25
CA LEU A 387 13.61 -11.98 -32.80
C LEU A 387 15.00 -11.95 -32.19
N SER A 388 15.39 -13.05 -31.56
CA SER A 388 16.78 -13.28 -31.14
C SER A 388 17.66 -13.56 -32.36
N LEU A 389 18.92 -13.10 -32.30
CA LEU A 389 19.89 -13.26 -33.37
C LEU A 389 21.13 -14.00 -32.85
N PRO A 390 21.73 -14.92 -33.63
CA PRO A 390 23.06 -15.44 -33.35
C PRO A 390 24.07 -14.27 -33.29
N LEU A 391 24.89 -14.21 -32.24
CA LEU A 391 25.85 -13.10 -32.08
C LEU A 391 26.97 -13.18 -33.13
N LEU A 392 27.25 -14.39 -33.64
CA LEU A 392 28.17 -14.61 -34.75
C LEU A 392 27.70 -14.00 -36.08
N GLU A 393 26.39 -14.00 -36.33
CA GLU A 393 25.79 -13.47 -37.56
C GLU A 393 25.42 -11.98 -37.44
N SER A 394 25.26 -11.51 -36.21
CA SER A 394 24.88 -10.13 -35.91
C SER A 394 25.98 -9.13 -36.32
N LYS A 395 25.58 -8.05 -37.01
CA LYS A 395 26.50 -6.98 -37.41
C LYS A 395 26.90 -6.13 -36.19
N SER A 396 28.20 -6.05 -35.91
CA SER A 396 28.76 -5.20 -34.86
C SER A 396 29.26 -3.88 -35.44
N ILE A 397 29.19 -2.82 -34.63
CA ILE A 397 29.91 -1.57 -34.91
C ILE A 397 31.44 -1.80 -34.92
N LEU A 398 31.91 -2.83 -34.22
CA LEU A 398 33.34 -3.16 -34.12
C LEU A 398 33.84 -4.10 -35.23
N ASP A 399 32.98 -4.57 -36.14
CA ASP A 399 33.37 -5.48 -37.21
C ASP A 399 34.44 -4.85 -38.14
N ASP A 400 34.41 -3.54 -38.33
CA ASP A 400 35.38 -2.82 -39.16
C ASP A 400 36.76 -2.69 -38.48
N PHE A 401 36.84 -2.89 -37.17
CA PHE A 401 38.06 -2.72 -36.38
C PHE A 401 38.78 -4.03 -36.07
N PHE A 402 38.05 -5.14 -36.08
CA PHE A 402 38.59 -6.45 -35.73
C PHE A 402 38.28 -7.48 -36.83
N PRO A 403 39.29 -8.18 -37.36
CA PRO A 403 39.10 -9.10 -38.48
C PRO A 403 38.31 -10.36 -38.10
N ASN A 404 38.27 -10.72 -36.80
CA ASN A 404 37.66 -11.96 -36.33
C ASN A 404 36.47 -11.69 -35.39
N LYS A 405 35.34 -12.34 -35.63
CA LYS A 405 34.13 -12.22 -34.77
C LYS A 405 34.36 -12.60 -33.30
N SER A 406 35.20 -13.60 -33.04
CA SER A 406 35.58 -13.96 -31.66
C SER A 406 36.25 -12.80 -30.92
N THR A 407 37.13 -12.06 -31.59
CA THR A 407 37.77 -10.86 -30.99
C THR A 407 36.80 -9.71 -30.79
N VAL A 408 35.83 -9.52 -31.70
CA VAL A 408 34.74 -8.56 -31.52
C VAL A 408 33.95 -8.87 -30.25
N ILE A 409 33.51 -10.12 -30.06
CA ILE A 409 32.70 -10.51 -28.89
C ILE A 409 33.47 -10.35 -27.56
N VAL A 410 34.75 -10.69 -27.53
CA VAL A 410 35.63 -10.44 -26.38
C VAL A 410 35.72 -8.93 -26.10
N ALA A 411 35.96 -8.12 -27.12
CA ALA A 411 36.07 -6.67 -26.99
C ALA A 411 34.77 -6.04 -26.48
N VAL A 412 33.61 -6.42 -27.06
CA VAL A 412 32.29 -5.94 -26.62
C VAL A 412 32.03 -6.26 -25.16
N SER A 413 32.31 -7.49 -24.72
CA SER A 413 32.08 -7.91 -23.34
C SER A 413 32.93 -7.13 -22.34
N ILE A 414 34.22 -6.93 -22.66
CA ILE A 414 35.15 -6.15 -21.82
C ILE A 414 34.71 -4.68 -21.77
N VAL A 415 34.42 -4.07 -22.93
CA VAL A 415 34.01 -2.66 -23.01
C VAL A 415 32.70 -2.43 -22.24
N ALA A 416 31.71 -3.31 -22.39
CA ALA A 416 30.44 -3.22 -21.68
C ALA A 416 30.61 -3.29 -20.15
N ILE A 417 31.41 -4.24 -19.65
CA ILE A 417 31.67 -4.36 -18.20
C ILE A 417 32.45 -3.15 -17.68
N LEU A 418 33.52 -2.74 -18.37
CA LEU A 418 34.32 -1.57 -17.97
C LEU A 418 33.48 -0.30 -17.93
N PHE A 419 32.62 -0.09 -18.94
CA PHE A 419 31.72 1.05 -18.98
C PHE A 419 30.75 1.04 -17.79
N GLY A 420 30.16 -0.12 -17.47
CA GLY A 420 29.34 -0.28 -16.27
C GLY A 420 30.10 0.05 -14.99
N LEU A 421 31.35 -0.43 -14.84
CA LEU A 421 32.17 -0.16 -13.66
C LEU A 421 32.48 1.33 -13.50
N ILE A 422 32.75 2.04 -14.60
CA ILE A 422 32.95 3.49 -14.61
C ILE A 422 31.67 4.21 -14.14
N VAL A 423 30.51 3.81 -14.67
CA VAL A 423 29.21 4.35 -14.25
C VAL A 423 28.94 4.06 -12.76
N TYR A 424 29.23 2.85 -12.29
CA TYR A 424 29.10 2.48 -10.88
C TYR A 424 29.95 3.37 -9.98
N ALA A 425 31.23 3.57 -10.33
CA ALA A 425 32.13 4.45 -9.59
C ALA A 425 31.63 5.91 -9.58
N PHE A 426 31.13 6.42 -10.70
CA PHE A 426 30.57 7.78 -10.77
C PHE A 426 29.24 7.93 -10.04
N SER A 427 28.45 6.86 -9.91
CA SER A 427 27.14 6.89 -9.24
C SER A 427 27.21 7.16 -7.73
N PHE A 428 28.40 7.04 -7.12
CA PHE A 428 28.60 7.46 -5.72
C PHE A 428 28.48 8.97 -5.53
N ARG A 429 28.63 9.78 -6.59
CA ARG A 429 28.38 11.22 -6.54
C ARG A 429 26.90 11.51 -6.81
N PRO A 430 26.14 12.09 -5.86
CA PRO A 430 24.69 12.24 -5.98
C PRO A 430 24.25 13.11 -7.18
N LYS A 431 25.03 14.14 -7.54
CA LYS A 431 24.78 14.97 -8.73
C LYS A 431 24.87 14.15 -10.03
N ILE A 432 25.94 13.35 -10.20
CA ILE A 432 26.14 12.50 -11.39
C ILE A 432 25.11 11.38 -11.42
N LYS A 433 24.79 10.78 -10.27
CA LYS A 433 23.75 9.76 -10.15
C LYS A 433 22.39 10.26 -10.68
N LYS A 434 22.02 11.50 -10.38
CA LYS A 434 20.77 12.13 -10.86
C LYS A 434 20.75 12.27 -12.39
N GLU A 435 21.89 12.64 -12.99
CA GLU A 435 22.03 12.75 -14.46
C GLU A 435 22.04 11.38 -15.15
N LEU A 436 22.79 10.40 -14.65
CA LEU A 436 22.80 9.02 -15.15
C LEU A 436 21.40 8.41 -15.09
N TYR A 437 20.66 8.69 -14.01
CA TYR A 437 19.27 8.30 -13.90
C TYR A 437 18.39 8.94 -14.99
N ALA A 438 18.51 10.25 -15.22
CA ALA A 438 17.76 10.92 -16.26
C ALA A 438 18.08 10.37 -17.66
N ILE A 439 19.36 10.11 -17.95
CA ILE A 439 19.81 9.49 -19.20
C ILE A 439 19.22 8.09 -19.36
N SER A 440 19.19 7.29 -18.29
CA SER A 440 18.59 5.94 -18.32
C SER A 440 17.10 5.99 -18.64
N ILE A 441 16.35 6.92 -18.04
CA ILE A 441 14.93 7.13 -18.39
C ILE A 441 14.79 7.52 -19.86
N ILE A 442 15.56 8.52 -20.32
CA ILE A 442 15.47 8.99 -21.71
C ILE A 442 15.75 7.84 -22.68
N GLY A 443 16.80 7.05 -22.44
CA GLY A 443 17.14 5.88 -23.25
C GLY A 443 16.01 4.84 -23.28
N GLY A 444 15.46 4.48 -22.11
CA GLY A 444 14.32 3.57 -22.04
C GLY A 444 13.05 4.10 -22.71
N MET A 445 12.80 5.41 -22.62
CA MET A 445 11.65 6.05 -23.29
C MET A 445 11.84 6.12 -24.81
N VAL A 446 13.05 6.31 -25.31
CA VAL A 446 13.35 6.25 -26.76
C VAL A 446 13.09 4.84 -27.28
N PHE A 447 13.62 3.82 -26.61
CA PHE A 447 13.34 2.42 -26.96
C PHE A 447 11.83 2.15 -26.95
N TYR A 448 11.13 2.59 -25.90
CA TYR A 448 9.69 2.38 -25.78
C TYR A 448 8.88 3.13 -26.86
N THR A 449 9.39 4.27 -27.34
CA THR A 449 8.79 4.98 -28.50
C THR A 449 8.89 4.15 -29.77
N ILE A 450 10.07 3.58 -30.04
CA ILE A 450 10.31 2.73 -31.21
C ILE A 450 9.45 1.47 -31.13
N TYR A 451 9.38 0.87 -29.95
CA TYR A 451 8.48 -0.24 -29.64
C TYR A 451 7.02 0.13 -29.95
N LEU A 452 6.48 1.18 -29.34
CA LEU A 452 5.08 1.57 -29.59
C LEU A 452 4.83 1.92 -31.06
N TYR A 453 5.80 2.50 -31.76
CA TYR A 453 5.70 2.82 -33.18
C TYR A 453 5.52 1.56 -34.04
N TYR A 454 6.38 0.54 -33.89
CA TYR A 454 6.26 -0.68 -34.69
C TYR A 454 4.96 -1.43 -34.36
N PHE A 455 4.57 -1.46 -33.09
CA PHE A 455 3.34 -2.11 -32.65
C PHE A 455 2.13 -1.44 -33.26
N PHE A 456 2.06 -0.12 -33.10
CA PHE A 456 0.96 0.67 -33.62
C PHE A 456 0.91 0.65 -35.16
N SER A 457 2.06 0.64 -35.84
CA SER A 457 2.13 0.54 -37.31
C SER A 457 1.55 -0.79 -37.80
N SER A 458 1.93 -1.90 -37.16
CA SER A 458 1.40 -3.23 -37.50
C SER A 458 -0.11 -3.33 -37.21
N LEU A 459 -0.55 -2.81 -36.07
CA LEU A 459 -1.97 -2.75 -35.70
C LEU A 459 -2.79 -1.87 -36.66
N LEU A 460 -2.22 -0.74 -37.10
CA LEU A 460 -2.86 0.16 -38.06
C LEU A 460 -3.09 -0.56 -39.41
N ALA A 461 -2.08 -1.28 -39.91
CA ALA A 461 -2.19 -2.08 -41.12
C ALA A 461 -3.27 -3.16 -40.98
N TYR A 462 -3.26 -3.91 -39.86
CA TYR A 462 -4.28 -4.92 -39.56
C TYR A 462 -5.71 -4.37 -39.61
N PHE A 463 -5.97 -3.26 -38.91
CA PHE A 463 -7.30 -2.66 -38.94
C PHE A 463 -7.66 -2.09 -40.30
N TYR A 464 -6.71 -1.44 -40.97
CA TYR A 464 -6.96 -0.85 -42.29
C TYR A 464 -7.37 -1.90 -43.32
N ASP A 465 -6.62 -3.00 -43.40
CA ASP A 465 -6.89 -4.10 -44.32
C ASP A 465 -8.22 -4.79 -43.96
N GLY A 466 -8.47 -5.03 -42.67
CA GLY A 466 -9.74 -5.60 -42.20
C GLY A 466 -10.95 -4.71 -42.50
N ILE A 467 -10.82 -3.39 -42.35
CA ILE A 467 -11.87 -2.42 -42.68
C ILE A 467 -12.14 -2.44 -44.19
N LEU A 468 -11.09 -2.33 -45.02
CA LEU A 468 -11.25 -2.36 -46.48
C LEU A 468 -11.89 -3.66 -46.97
N ALA A 469 -11.50 -4.80 -46.40
CA ALA A 469 -12.04 -6.11 -46.75
C ALA A 469 -13.52 -6.28 -46.36
N THR A 470 -13.97 -5.64 -45.28
CA THR A 470 -15.33 -5.85 -44.75
C THR A 470 -16.33 -4.75 -45.09
N ILE A 471 -15.89 -3.50 -45.30
CA ILE A 471 -16.79 -2.34 -45.48
C ILE A 471 -17.66 -2.43 -46.73
N SER A 472 -17.17 -3.07 -47.79
CA SER A 472 -17.88 -3.26 -49.06
C SER A 472 -18.68 -4.57 -49.13
N THR A 473 -18.74 -5.34 -48.04
CA THR A 473 -19.43 -6.64 -47.98
C THR A 473 -20.70 -6.56 -47.14
N LEU A 474 -21.48 -7.65 -47.09
CA LEU A 474 -22.63 -7.76 -46.17
C LEU A 474 -22.23 -7.63 -44.68
N ASN A 475 -20.93 -7.77 -44.38
CA ASN A 475 -20.38 -7.64 -43.04
C ASN A 475 -19.93 -6.20 -42.69
N PHE A 476 -20.50 -5.18 -43.34
CA PHE A 476 -20.13 -3.77 -43.12
C PHE A 476 -20.16 -3.33 -41.65
N LEU A 477 -21.01 -3.93 -40.80
CA LEU A 477 -21.05 -3.64 -39.36
C LEU A 477 -19.72 -3.97 -38.69
N ILE A 478 -19.05 -5.06 -39.09
CA ILE A 478 -17.72 -5.43 -38.59
C ILE A 478 -16.73 -4.34 -38.96
N GLY A 479 -16.72 -3.90 -40.23
CA GLY A 479 -15.88 -2.80 -40.70
C GLY A 479 -16.09 -1.50 -39.90
N MET A 480 -17.34 -1.18 -39.55
CA MET A 480 -17.66 -0.02 -38.69
C MET A 480 -17.12 -0.17 -37.26
N ILE A 481 -17.24 -1.36 -36.66
CA ILE A 481 -16.70 -1.63 -35.31
C ILE A 481 -15.17 -1.64 -35.33
N LEU A 482 -14.53 -2.22 -36.35
CA LEU A 482 -13.09 -2.16 -36.57
C LEU A 482 -12.60 -0.71 -36.73
N ALA A 483 -13.36 0.14 -37.44
CA ALA A 483 -13.06 1.57 -37.52
C ALA A 483 -13.14 2.27 -36.16
N ILE A 484 -14.11 1.89 -35.31
CA ILE A 484 -14.18 2.39 -33.92
C ILE A 484 -12.97 1.90 -33.11
N PHE A 485 -12.58 0.63 -33.22
CA PHE A 485 -11.38 0.10 -32.56
C PHE A 485 -10.09 0.77 -33.05
N LEU A 486 -10.01 1.12 -34.33
CA LEU A 486 -8.90 1.89 -34.89
C LEU A 486 -8.81 3.28 -34.26
N ILE A 487 -9.92 4.02 -34.21
CA ILE A 487 -9.98 5.35 -33.57
C ILE A 487 -9.61 5.26 -32.09
N LEU A 488 -10.19 4.29 -31.38
CA LEU A 488 -9.86 4.02 -29.99
C LEU A 488 -8.37 3.73 -29.84
N SER A 489 -7.78 2.89 -30.70
CA SER A 489 -6.36 2.53 -30.69
C SER A 489 -5.47 3.76 -30.90
N ILE A 490 -5.79 4.61 -31.88
CA ILE A 490 -5.09 5.90 -32.10
C ILE A 490 -5.10 6.74 -30.81
N MET A 491 -6.28 6.90 -30.20
CA MET A 491 -6.42 7.68 -28.96
C MET A 491 -5.63 7.06 -27.79
N PHE A 492 -5.61 5.74 -27.69
CA PHE A 492 -4.96 5.02 -26.60
C PHE A 492 -3.44 4.98 -26.73
N TYR A 493 -2.91 4.53 -27.87
CA TYR A 493 -1.46 4.39 -28.06
C TYR A 493 -0.79 5.76 -28.19
N ILE A 494 -1.25 6.60 -29.13
CA ILE A 494 -0.63 7.92 -29.34
C ILE A 494 -1.00 8.86 -28.20
N GLY A 495 -2.30 8.99 -27.88
CA GLY A 495 -2.76 9.89 -26.82
C GLY A 495 -2.28 9.47 -25.43
N GLY A 496 -2.35 8.18 -25.09
CA GLY A 496 -1.85 7.65 -23.84
C GLY A 496 -0.34 7.81 -23.69
N TYR A 497 0.43 7.63 -24.78
CA TYR A 497 1.88 7.85 -24.75
C TYR A 497 2.25 9.33 -24.55
N LEU A 498 1.59 10.25 -25.27
CA LEU A 498 1.79 11.69 -25.07
C LEU A 498 1.41 12.13 -23.66
N MET A 499 0.34 11.58 -23.10
CA MET A 499 -0.06 11.79 -21.70
C MET A 499 1.00 11.25 -20.72
N PHE A 500 1.60 10.09 -21.02
CA PHE A 500 2.68 9.55 -20.21
C PHE A 500 3.91 10.45 -20.21
N LEU A 501 4.35 10.90 -21.39
CA LEU A 501 5.46 11.86 -21.53
C LEU A 501 5.18 13.17 -20.78
N TYR A 502 3.94 13.67 -20.88
CA TYR A 502 3.52 14.87 -20.14
C TYR A 502 3.68 14.69 -18.63
N GLU A 503 3.21 13.58 -18.06
CA GLU A 503 3.34 13.29 -16.61
C GLU A 503 4.81 13.17 -16.18
N ILE A 504 5.67 12.52 -17.00
CA ILE A 504 7.11 12.45 -16.74
C ILE A 504 7.74 13.84 -16.69
N VAL A 505 7.46 14.69 -17.69
CA VAL A 505 8.00 16.06 -17.77
C VAL A 505 7.49 16.91 -16.61
N MET A 506 6.21 16.80 -16.26
CA MET A 506 5.61 17.55 -15.17
C MET A 506 6.18 17.16 -13.80
N GLU A 507 6.38 15.87 -13.53
CA GLU A 507 7.00 15.42 -12.28
C GLU A 507 8.49 15.81 -12.22
N TYR A 508 9.21 15.69 -13.34
CA TYR A 508 10.60 16.14 -13.42
C TYR A 508 10.73 17.64 -13.12
N HIS A 509 9.87 18.45 -13.74
CA HIS A 509 9.82 19.90 -13.48
C HIS A 509 9.47 20.18 -12.02
N LYS A 510 8.43 19.55 -11.48
CA LYS A 510 8.01 19.74 -10.09
C LYS A 510 9.16 19.50 -9.10
N ARG A 511 9.97 18.44 -9.31
CA ARG A 511 11.13 18.14 -8.47
C ARG A 511 12.27 19.14 -8.64
N LYS A 512 12.58 19.50 -9.88
CA LYS A 512 13.67 20.45 -10.19
C LYS A 512 13.43 21.83 -9.57
N TRP A 513 12.17 22.25 -9.45
CA TRP A 513 11.81 23.58 -8.92
C TRP A 513 11.33 23.57 -7.46
N SER A 514 11.19 22.39 -6.82
CA SER A 514 10.87 22.29 -5.39
C SER A 514 12.09 22.27 -4.47
N GLU A 515 13.27 21.94 -5.01
CA GLU A 515 14.52 22.12 -4.28
C GLU A 515 14.78 23.63 -4.18
N PRO A 516 14.95 24.21 -2.96
CA PRO A 516 15.34 25.61 -2.83
C PRO A 516 16.60 25.80 -3.67
N ILE A 517 16.61 26.83 -4.51
CA ILE A 517 17.78 27.15 -5.33
C ILE A 517 18.94 27.35 -4.34
N ASP A 518 19.84 26.37 -4.24
CA ASP A 518 20.99 26.45 -3.34
C ASP A 518 21.70 27.78 -3.61
N GLU A 519 22.07 28.50 -2.54
CA GLU A 519 22.83 29.75 -2.64
C GLU A 519 24.12 29.57 -3.48
N GLU A 520 24.62 28.33 -3.55
CA GLU A 520 25.72 27.89 -4.41
C GLU A 520 25.39 28.02 -5.91
N LEU A 521 24.17 27.68 -6.35
CA LEU A 521 23.74 27.87 -7.74
C LEU A 521 23.48 29.34 -8.06
N VAL A 522 22.99 30.13 -7.09
CA VAL A 522 22.90 31.60 -7.22
C VAL A 522 24.29 32.21 -7.37
N ALA A 523 25.29 31.72 -6.61
CA ALA A 523 26.68 32.14 -6.73
C ALA A 523 27.31 31.71 -8.07
N VAL A 524 27.03 30.51 -8.56
CA VAL A 524 27.48 30.03 -9.88
C VAL A 524 26.81 30.81 -11.01
N ILE A 525 25.51 31.11 -10.94
CA ILE A 525 24.80 31.94 -11.93
C ILE A 525 25.33 33.38 -11.90
N LYS A 526 25.67 33.92 -10.71
CA LYS A 526 26.32 35.23 -10.56
C LYS A 526 27.73 35.24 -11.16
N ASN A 527 28.45 34.11 -11.08
CA ASN A 527 29.76 33.93 -11.71
C ASN A 527 29.68 33.65 -13.23
N MET A 528 28.64 32.95 -13.71
CA MET A 528 28.41 32.72 -15.14
C MET A 528 27.94 33.99 -15.86
N LYS A 529 27.12 34.84 -15.22
CA LYS A 529 26.84 36.20 -15.72
C LYS A 529 28.09 37.07 -15.82
N LYS A 530 29.12 36.79 -15.01
CA LYS A 530 30.43 37.46 -15.07
C LYS A 530 31.33 36.88 -16.17
N PHE A 531 31.05 35.65 -16.63
CA PHE A 531 31.82 34.94 -17.67
C PHE A 531 31.23 35.13 -19.08
N GLU A 532 29.92 35.34 -19.20
CA GLU A 532 29.24 35.68 -20.48
C GLU A 532 29.74 36.98 -21.12
N GLY A 533 30.38 37.86 -20.35
CA GLY A 533 31.00 39.09 -20.88
C GLY A 533 32.32 38.91 -21.63
N ARG A 534 32.91 37.70 -21.71
CA ARG A 534 34.28 37.55 -22.26
C ARG A 534 34.50 36.49 -23.34
N VAL A 535 33.55 35.63 -23.68
CA VAL A 535 33.84 34.50 -24.58
C VAL A 535 32.81 34.32 -25.69
N ILE A 536 32.70 35.29 -26.59
CA ILE A 536 32.18 35.02 -27.95
C ILE A 536 32.97 35.84 -28.97
N LYS A 537 34.10 35.29 -29.44
CA LYS A 537 34.69 35.59 -30.76
C LYS A 537 35.65 34.47 -31.14
N GLN A 538 35.20 33.49 -31.92
CA GLN A 538 35.73 33.21 -33.27
C GLN A 538 35.21 31.90 -33.91
N LYS A 539 35.04 32.02 -35.23
CA LYS A 539 35.00 31.00 -36.31
C LYS A 539 33.76 30.10 -36.45
N LYS A 540 32.77 30.65 -37.15
CA LYS A 540 31.81 29.93 -38.00
C LYS A 540 32.24 30.07 -39.46
N ALA A 541 32.32 28.96 -40.20
CA ALA A 541 31.95 28.90 -41.61
C ALA A 541 32.03 27.46 -42.14
N GLN A 542 31.29 26.51 -41.55
CA GLN A 542 30.84 25.29 -42.26
C GLN A 542 29.76 24.49 -41.52
N PHE A 543 29.53 24.75 -40.22
CA PHE A 543 28.56 24.01 -39.38
C PHE A 543 27.18 24.68 -39.22
N VAL A 544 26.83 25.66 -40.08
CA VAL A 544 25.69 26.59 -39.83
C VAL A 544 24.35 26.06 -40.34
N GLY A 545 24.31 25.13 -41.30
CA GLY A 545 23.05 24.62 -41.87
C GLY A 545 22.23 23.74 -40.94
N GLU A 546 22.87 22.82 -40.20
CA GLU A 546 22.19 21.87 -39.32
C GLU A 546 21.90 22.46 -37.93
N ILE A 547 22.87 23.18 -37.35
CA ILE A 547 22.70 23.83 -36.03
C ILE A 547 21.60 24.88 -36.07
N PHE A 548 21.41 25.59 -37.19
CA PHE A 548 20.34 26.58 -37.30
C PHE A 548 18.95 25.93 -37.30
N LYS A 549 18.80 24.73 -37.91
CA LYS A 549 17.55 23.97 -37.84
C LYS A 549 17.24 23.54 -36.41
N TYR A 550 18.21 22.95 -35.70
CA TYR A 550 18.01 22.50 -34.31
C TYR A 550 17.89 23.67 -33.32
N ALA A 551 18.58 24.79 -33.54
CA ALA A 551 18.44 26.00 -32.71
C ALA A 551 17.11 26.72 -32.95
N LEU A 552 16.62 26.75 -34.20
CA LEU A 552 15.29 27.29 -34.52
C LEU A 552 14.19 26.40 -33.93
N VAL A 553 14.30 25.07 -34.08
CA VAL A 553 13.38 24.12 -33.44
C VAL A 553 13.44 24.23 -31.92
N GLY A 554 14.63 24.37 -31.34
CA GLY A 554 14.81 24.59 -29.90
C GLY A 554 14.19 25.91 -29.44
N PHE A 555 14.38 27.00 -30.17
CA PHE A 555 13.81 28.31 -29.85
C PHE A 555 12.29 28.33 -29.99
N VAL A 556 11.74 27.75 -31.08
CA VAL A 556 10.31 27.59 -31.28
C VAL A 556 9.72 26.69 -30.19
N SER A 557 10.39 25.60 -29.82
CA SER A 557 9.97 24.72 -28.73
C SER A 557 9.97 25.45 -27.39
N ILE A 558 11.01 26.24 -27.07
CA ILE A 558 11.06 27.06 -25.86
C ILE A 558 9.96 28.13 -25.86
N ALA A 559 9.72 28.79 -27.00
CA ALA A 559 8.68 29.80 -27.13
C ALA A 559 7.27 29.19 -26.98
N VAL A 560 7.01 28.02 -27.58
CA VAL A 560 5.76 27.27 -27.44
C VAL A 560 5.60 26.75 -26.01
N LEU A 561 6.66 26.26 -25.36
CA LEU A 561 6.62 25.84 -23.97
C LEU A 561 6.37 27.01 -23.02
N PHE A 562 6.98 28.17 -23.27
CA PHE A 562 6.78 29.37 -22.46
C PHE A 562 5.38 29.97 -22.65
N ALA A 563 4.91 30.04 -23.89
CA ALA A 563 3.54 30.47 -24.22
C ALA A 563 2.50 29.49 -23.64
N GLY A 564 2.74 28.18 -23.80
CA GLY A 564 1.94 27.11 -23.23
C GLY A 564 1.90 27.19 -21.71
N TYR A 565 3.04 27.40 -21.06
CA TYR A 565 3.13 27.59 -19.60
C TYR A 565 2.33 28.80 -19.13
N LYS A 566 2.46 29.95 -19.81
CA LYS A 566 1.72 31.17 -19.47
C LYS A 566 0.20 30.99 -19.67
N MET A 567 -0.20 30.33 -20.76
CA MET A 567 -1.59 30.02 -21.05
C MET A 567 -2.17 29.03 -20.02
N ILE A 568 -1.43 27.99 -19.66
CA ILE A 568 -1.85 27.00 -18.65
C ILE A 568 -2.00 27.67 -17.28
N ASN A 569 -1.06 28.52 -16.87
CA ASN A 569 -1.19 29.25 -15.61
C ASN A 569 -2.39 30.19 -15.61
N ALA A 570 -2.63 30.93 -16.70
CA ALA A 570 -3.82 31.77 -16.83
C ALA A 570 -5.13 30.96 -16.77
N VAL A 571 -5.18 29.78 -17.42
CA VAL A 571 -6.33 28.87 -17.36
C VAL A 571 -6.51 28.32 -15.95
N LYS A 572 -5.42 27.93 -15.28
CA LYS A 572 -5.43 27.42 -13.91
C LYS A 572 -5.92 28.47 -12.91
N ASP A 573 -5.49 29.72 -13.08
CA ASP A 573 -5.93 30.84 -12.23
C ASP A 573 -7.41 31.15 -12.46
N ARG A 574 -7.89 31.16 -13.72
CA ARG A 574 -9.32 31.32 -14.03
C ARG A 574 -10.17 30.16 -13.52
N ALA A 575 -9.70 28.93 -13.66
CA ALA A 575 -10.35 27.75 -13.11
C ALA A 575 -10.43 27.86 -11.58
N CYS A 576 -9.34 28.23 -10.93
CA CYS A 576 -9.28 28.47 -9.49
C CYS A 576 -10.29 29.55 -9.04
N GLN A 577 -10.37 30.69 -9.72
CA GLN A 577 -11.37 31.73 -9.41
C GLN A 577 -12.81 31.22 -9.57
N THR A 578 -13.06 30.40 -10.59
CA THR A 578 -14.38 29.79 -10.84
C THR A 578 -14.74 28.78 -9.74
N GLU A 579 -13.80 27.94 -9.33
CA GLU A 579 -13.99 26.97 -8.25
C GLU A 579 -14.19 27.70 -6.90
N LEU A 580 -13.45 28.78 -6.62
CA LEU A 580 -13.65 29.63 -5.44
C LEU A 580 -15.04 30.25 -5.41
N ALA A 581 -15.50 30.78 -6.54
CA ALA A 581 -16.85 31.34 -6.65
C ALA A 581 -17.93 30.26 -6.45
N LYS A 582 -17.72 29.05 -6.99
CA LYS A 582 -18.63 27.92 -6.79
C LYS A 582 -18.71 27.51 -5.32
N PHE A 583 -17.56 27.36 -4.67
CA PHE A 583 -17.46 27.03 -3.24
C PHE A 583 -18.12 28.10 -2.37
N GLU A 584 -17.94 29.38 -2.71
CA GLU A 584 -18.63 30.50 -2.08
C GLU A 584 -20.15 30.41 -2.24
N ILE A 585 -20.65 30.10 -3.44
CA ILE A 585 -22.10 29.93 -3.68
C ILE A 585 -22.66 28.75 -2.88
N GLU A 586 -21.92 27.64 -2.81
CA GLU A 586 -22.35 26.42 -2.09
C GLU A 586 -22.40 26.62 -0.56
N LEU A 587 -21.55 27.49 -0.01
CA LEU A 587 -21.56 27.86 1.41
C LEU A 587 -22.40 29.10 1.72
N ARG A 588 -22.80 29.90 0.72
CA ARG A 588 -23.72 31.02 0.93
C ARG A 588 -25.10 30.48 1.25
N GLY A 589 -25.58 30.81 2.45
CA GLY A 589 -26.89 30.37 2.91
C GLY A 589 -26.87 29.03 3.63
N LEU A 590 -25.78 28.69 4.33
CA LEU A 590 -25.77 27.54 5.25
C LEU A 590 -26.89 27.63 6.30
N ASP A 591 -27.29 28.84 6.66
CA ASP A 591 -28.43 29.15 7.54
C ASP A 591 -29.81 28.97 6.86
N LYS A 592 -29.85 28.78 5.53
CA LYS A 592 -31.08 28.67 4.73
C LYS A 592 -31.23 27.26 4.18
N GLY A 593 -32.39 26.64 4.44
CA GLY A 593 -32.79 25.38 3.78
C GLY A 593 -32.75 24.13 4.65
N LEU A 594 -32.21 24.23 5.88
CA LEU A 594 -32.31 23.16 6.88
C LEU A 594 -33.56 23.35 7.74
N ARG A 595 -34.16 22.24 8.18
CA ARG A 595 -35.28 22.30 9.14
C ARG A 595 -34.71 22.51 10.54
N PHE A 596 -35.41 23.25 11.38
CA PHE A 596 -34.99 23.47 12.77
C PHE A 596 -34.67 22.12 13.47
N GLY A 597 -33.49 22.03 14.09
CA GLY A 597 -33.01 20.84 14.78
C GLY A 597 -32.49 19.71 13.89
N THR A 598 -32.49 19.84 12.56
CA THR A 598 -31.87 18.82 11.70
C THR A 598 -30.36 19.02 11.63
N LYS A 599 -29.62 17.98 12.01
CA LYS A 599 -28.17 17.88 11.82
C LYS A 599 -27.87 17.12 10.52
N ASP A 600 -27.23 17.78 9.56
CA ASP A 600 -26.89 17.21 8.26
C ASP A 600 -25.38 17.24 8.02
N LEU A 601 -24.83 16.15 7.50
CA LEU A 601 -23.39 16.05 7.20
C LEU A 601 -23.14 16.63 5.81
N GLN A 602 -22.51 17.79 5.76
CA GLN A 602 -22.14 18.45 4.51
C GLN A 602 -20.68 18.16 4.17
N SER A 603 -20.40 17.98 2.88
CA SER A 603 -19.03 17.84 2.40
C SER A 603 -18.83 18.57 1.08
N TYR A 604 -17.78 19.39 1.05
CA TYR A 604 -17.48 20.28 -0.06
C TYR A 604 -16.07 20.05 -0.60
N ASP A 605 -15.93 20.14 -1.92
CA ASP A 605 -14.63 20.14 -2.59
C ASP A 605 -13.95 21.51 -2.38
N VAL A 606 -12.74 21.49 -1.85
CA VAL A 606 -11.97 22.70 -1.55
C VAL A 606 -11.19 23.16 -2.77
N PRO A 607 -11.45 24.37 -3.29
CA PRO A 607 -10.82 24.88 -4.50
C PRO A 607 -9.35 25.23 -4.28
N CYS A 608 -8.58 25.29 -5.38
CA CYS A 608 -7.25 25.92 -5.45
C CYS A 608 -6.16 25.39 -4.50
N LYS A 609 -6.35 24.24 -3.86
CA LYS A 609 -5.46 23.72 -2.80
C LYS A 609 -5.27 24.75 -1.69
N VAL A 610 -6.37 25.28 -1.18
CA VAL A 610 -6.37 26.07 0.04
C VAL A 610 -5.86 25.20 1.19
N ASP A 611 -5.01 25.74 2.05
CA ASP A 611 -4.39 24.98 3.15
C ASP A 611 -5.29 24.97 4.39
N ARG A 612 -6.00 26.08 4.64
CA ARG A 612 -6.86 26.26 5.82
C ARG A 612 -8.12 27.04 5.45
N ILE A 613 -9.26 26.65 6.03
CA ILE A 613 -10.53 27.36 5.87
C ILE A 613 -11.04 27.71 7.26
N TYR A 614 -11.21 29.00 7.52
CA TYR A 614 -11.72 29.50 8.80
C TYR A 614 -13.18 29.88 8.66
N PHE A 615 -13.98 29.48 9.64
CA PHE A 615 -15.36 29.91 9.84
C PHE A 615 -15.45 30.66 11.17
N PHE A 616 -16.23 31.74 11.23
CA PHE A 616 -16.41 32.59 12.40
C PHE A 616 -17.88 32.78 12.78
N ASP A 617 -18.18 32.84 14.08
CA ASP A 617 -19.46 33.35 14.60
C ASP A 617 -19.31 34.85 14.92
N LEU A 618 -19.79 35.69 14.01
CA LEU A 618 -19.69 37.15 14.13
C LEU A 618 -20.59 37.75 15.21
N ASN A 619 -21.52 36.97 15.79
CA ASN A 619 -22.38 37.44 16.87
C ASN A 619 -21.69 37.34 18.24
N LYS A 620 -20.52 36.69 18.30
CA LYS A 620 -19.72 36.50 19.50
C LYS A 620 -18.42 37.29 19.40
N LYS A 621 -17.87 37.69 20.56
CA LYS A 621 -16.59 38.41 20.61
C LYS A 621 -15.44 37.43 20.39
N ILE A 622 -14.80 37.51 19.24
CA ILE A 622 -13.58 36.75 18.90
C ILE A 622 -12.37 37.65 19.11
N ASN A 623 -11.31 37.16 19.77
CA ASN A 623 -10.08 37.93 19.96
C ASN A 623 -9.25 37.98 18.66
N PRO A 624 -9.09 39.13 18.00
CA PRO A 624 -8.36 39.20 16.73
C PRO A 624 -6.87 38.87 16.86
N ASN A 625 -6.32 38.93 18.09
CA ASN A 625 -4.91 38.65 18.34
C ASN A 625 -4.54 37.17 18.25
N ASP A 626 -5.52 36.27 18.15
CA ASP A 626 -5.29 34.83 17.99
C ASP A 626 -4.89 34.50 16.53
N PHE A 627 -5.10 35.42 15.59
CA PHE A 627 -4.82 35.23 14.15
C PHE A 627 -3.59 36.01 13.66
N ARG A 628 -2.49 35.99 14.43
CA ARG A 628 -1.25 36.72 14.07
C ARG A 628 -0.66 36.26 12.75
N ASP A 629 -0.82 34.98 12.44
CA ASP A 629 -0.29 34.34 11.22
C ASP A 629 -1.15 34.62 9.97
N ALA A 630 -2.29 35.28 10.13
CA ALA A 630 -3.20 35.65 9.04
C ALA A 630 -3.69 37.11 9.21
N PRO A 631 -2.85 38.12 8.88
CA PRO A 631 -3.12 39.53 9.15
C PRO A 631 -4.47 40.02 8.61
N LEU A 632 -4.87 39.57 7.42
CA LEU A 632 -6.15 39.95 6.80
C LEU A 632 -7.37 39.46 7.59
N ILE A 633 -7.29 38.31 8.25
CA ILE A 633 -8.37 37.82 9.13
C ILE A 633 -8.45 38.71 10.37
N LYS A 634 -7.30 38.98 11.00
CA LYS A 634 -7.19 39.87 12.17
C LYS A 634 -7.76 41.27 11.88
N ASP A 635 -7.43 41.85 10.73
CA ASP A 635 -7.93 43.18 10.34
C ASP A 635 -9.43 43.16 10.05
N SER A 636 -9.94 42.08 9.44
CA SER A 636 -11.38 41.91 9.21
C SER A 636 -12.16 41.79 10.52
N LEU A 637 -11.65 41.05 11.50
CA LEU A 637 -12.28 40.91 12.82
C LEU A 637 -12.24 42.24 13.61
N LYS A 638 -11.12 42.98 13.56
CA LYS A 638 -11.00 44.29 14.21
C LYS A 638 -11.92 45.36 13.63
N SER A 639 -12.12 45.34 12.31
CA SER A 639 -12.98 46.30 11.60
C SER A 639 -14.47 45.96 11.69
N GLY A 640 -14.83 44.82 12.29
CA GLY A 640 -16.21 44.34 12.31
C GLY A 640 -16.73 43.96 10.92
N GLY A 641 -15.84 43.44 10.06
CA GLY A 641 -16.19 43.00 8.71
C GLY A 641 -17.27 41.91 8.74
N SER A 642 -18.14 41.91 7.72
CA SER A 642 -19.26 40.96 7.62
C SER A 642 -18.87 39.57 7.11
N ASN A 643 -17.64 39.40 6.63
CA ASN A 643 -17.16 38.10 6.15
C ASN A 643 -16.85 37.19 7.32
N ASN A 644 -17.39 35.97 7.28
CA ASN A 644 -17.21 34.96 8.32
C ASN A 644 -16.62 33.65 7.81
N VAL A 645 -16.26 33.57 6.52
CA VAL A 645 -15.50 32.46 5.94
C VAL A 645 -14.27 32.98 5.22
N PHE A 646 -13.10 32.40 5.50
CA PHE A 646 -11.82 32.81 4.93
C PHE A 646 -11.04 31.59 4.42
N LEU A 647 -10.68 31.61 3.14
CA LEU A 647 -9.85 30.58 2.49
C LEU A 647 -8.39 31.05 2.47
N VAL A 648 -7.52 30.36 3.21
CA VAL A 648 -6.12 30.72 3.41
C VAL A 648 -5.18 29.71 2.75
N LYS A 649 -4.27 30.21 1.91
CA LYS A 649 -3.21 29.43 1.28
C LYS A 649 -1.87 30.12 1.48
N GLU A 650 -0.89 29.38 2.01
CA GLU A 650 0.45 29.88 2.31
C GLU A 650 0.40 31.16 3.19
N GLY A 651 -0.49 31.17 4.18
CA GLY A 651 -0.70 32.33 5.07
C GLY A 651 -1.47 33.50 4.46
N GLN A 652 -1.80 33.47 3.16
CA GLN A 652 -2.54 34.53 2.49
C GLN A 652 -4.02 34.17 2.30
N VAL A 653 -4.92 35.09 2.64
CA VAL A 653 -6.35 34.96 2.33
C VAL A 653 -6.54 35.08 0.81
N LYS A 654 -6.93 33.99 0.15
CA LYS A 654 -7.21 33.96 -1.29
C LYS A 654 -8.63 34.40 -1.61
N ARG A 655 -9.57 34.16 -0.70
CA ARG A 655 -10.98 34.57 -0.80
C ARG A 655 -11.58 34.68 0.60
N SER A 656 -12.48 35.65 0.80
CA SER A 656 -13.33 35.74 1.99
C SER A 656 -14.75 36.14 1.58
N PHE A 657 -15.75 35.66 2.31
CA PHE A 657 -17.16 35.95 2.07
C PHE A 657 -18.02 35.69 3.31
N HIS A 658 -19.29 36.10 3.24
CA HIS A 658 -20.31 35.84 4.26
C HIS A 658 -21.14 34.60 3.91
N ALA A 659 -21.21 33.63 4.82
CA ALA A 659 -21.88 32.33 4.66
C ALA A 659 -23.19 32.22 5.45
N GLY A 660 -23.79 33.35 5.83
CA GLY A 660 -25.00 33.41 6.66
C GLY A 660 -24.67 33.56 8.15
N ASN A 661 -25.70 33.52 8.99
CA ASN A 661 -25.52 33.57 10.45
C ASN A 661 -25.02 32.21 10.95
N LEU A 662 -23.73 32.13 11.26
CA LEU A 662 -23.13 30.91 11.79
C LEU A 662 -23.08 30.97 13.31
N GLU A 663 -23.31 29.83 13.94
CA GLU A 663 -23.17 29.63 15.38
C GLU A 663 -22.08 28.58 15.62
N MET A 664 -21.14 28.87 16.51
CA MET A 664 -20.01 27.99 16.78
C MET A 664 -19.80 27.88 18.28
N ILE A 665 -19.37 26.70 18.71
CA ILE A 665 -18.95 26.46 20.08
C ILE A 665 -17.64 27.24 20.33
N TYR A 666 -17.38 27.63 21.56
CA TYR A 666 -16.12 28.26 21.98
C TYR A 666 -14.91 27.55 21.33
N PRO A 667 -14.01 28.26 20.62
CA PRO A 667 -13.70 29.70 20.69
C PRO A 667 -14.45 30.58 19.66
N TYR A 668 -15.67 30.20 19.28
CA TYR A 668 -16.53 30.92 18.32
C TYR A 668 -15.94 31.03 16.90
N HIS A 669 -14.99 30.15 16.58
CA HIS A 669 -14.44 29.96 15.24
C HIS A 669 -13.97 28.52 15.07
N ILE A 670 -13.97 28.03 13.84
CA ILE A 670 -13.44 26.71 13.50
C ILE A 670 -12.54 26.80 12.25
N CYS A 671 -11.41 26.11 12.29
CA CYS A 671 -10.44 26.04 11.21
C CYS A 671 -10.35 24.61 10.69
N PHE A 672 -10.62 24.41 9.40
CA PHE A 672 -10.49 23.11 8.75
C PHE A 672 -9.22 23.03 7.90
N ILE A 673 -8.52 21.89 7.98
CA ILE A 673 -7.44 21.52 7.06
C ILE A 673 -8.02 20.52 6.04
N PRO A 674 -8.09 20.84 4.74
CA PRO A 674 -8.70 19.96 3.75
C PRO A 674 -8.01 18.60 3.67
N LYS A 675 -8.79 17.52 3.74
CA LYS A 675 -8.30 16.13 3.60
C LYS A 675 -8.71 15.61 2.23
N PHE A 676 -7.73 15.33 1.38
CA PHE A 676 -7.96 14.98 -0.03
C PHE A 676 -8.74 16.06 -0.80
N GLU A 677 -8.39 17.33 -0.60
CA GLU A 677 -9.06 18.47 -1.24
C GLU A 677 -10.56 18.57 -0.88
N LYS A 678 -10.97 18.02 0.28
CA LYS A 678 -12.33 18.12 0.81
C LYS A 678 -12.37 18.57 2.25
N ILE A 679 -13.47 19.22 2.62
CA ILE A 679 -13.87 19.39 4.01
C ILE A 679 -15.22 18.72 4.26
N SER A 680 -15.41 18.22 5.47
CA SER A 680 -16.67 17.64 5.93
C SER A 680 -17.01 18.13 7.32
N PHE A 681 -18.25 18.62 7.51
CA PHE A 681 -18.74 19.09 8.80
C PHE A 681 -20.26 18.94 8.87
N PHE A 682 -20.78 18.81 10.07
CA PHE A 682 -22.21 18.83 10.33
C PHE A 682 -22.71 20.28 10.40
N VAL A 683 -23.90 20.49 9.86
CA VAL A 683 -24.65 21.74 9.95
C VAL A 683 -25.96 21.43 10.64
N GLU A 684 -26.23 22.14 11.74
CA GLU A 684 -27.48 22.04 12.49
C GLU A 684 -28.20 23.38 12.47
N SER A 685 -29.46 23.41 12.03
CA SER A 685 -30.23 24.67 12.02
C SER A 685 -30.81 24.97 13.38
N THR A 686 -30.53 26.16 13.89
CA THR A 686 -31.19 26.72 15.09
C THR A 686 -32.32 27.68 14.70
N GLY A 687 -32.74 27.66 13.43
CA GLY A 687 -33.83 28.46 12.87
C GLY A 687 -33.42 29.86 12.40
N LYS A 688 -32.54 30.54 13.14
CA LYS A 688 -31.96 31.85 12.74
C LYS A 688 -30.49 31.80 12.39
N SER A 689 -29.79 30.75 12.84
CA SER A 689 -28.38 30.48 12.55
C SER A 689 -28.18 29.02 12.16
N ALA A 690 -27.00 28.74 11.61
CA ALA A 690 -26.48 27.40 11.37
C ALA A 690 -25.33 27.10 12.32
N LYS A 691 -25.53 26.13 13.22
CA LYS A 691 -24.49 25.61 14.10
C LYS A 691 -23.55 24.70 13.30
N ILE A 692 -22.26 25.05 13.25
CA ILE A 692 -21.23 24.30 12.51
C ILE A 692 -20.44 23.42 13.46
N ILE A 693 -20.42 22.11 13.21
CA ILE A 693 -19.71 21.11 14.03
C ILE A 693 -18.82 20.26 13.13
N SER A 694 -17.56 20.07 13.48
CA SER A 694 -16.65 19.24 12.68
C SER A 694 -17.12 17.78 12.54
N ALA A 695 -16.78 17.14 11.43
CA ALA A 695 -16.94 15.69 11.31
C ALA A 695 -15.76 14.97 12.00
N CYS A 696 -16.00 13.82 12.63
CA CYS A 696 -15.00 13.08 13.41
C CYS A 696 -13.62 12.87 12.76
N ASN A 697 -13.59 12.69 11.43
CA ASN A 697 -12.39 12.40 10.66
C ASN A 697 -11.81 13.62 9.92
N GLN A 698 -12.43 14.78 10.10
CA GLN A 698 -12.05 16.03 9.46
C GLN A 698 -10.91 16.66 10.27
N PRO A 699 -9.72 16.84 9.67
CA PRO A 699 -8.62 17.52 10.35
C PRO A 699 -8.98 18.99 10.59
N GLU A 700 -8.74 19.44 11.82
CA GLU A 700 -8.97 20.81 12.27
C GLU A 700 -7.67 21.47 12.73
N CYS A 701 -7.57 22.77 12.50
CA CYS A 701 -6.51 23.69 12.92
C CYS A 701 -6.97 24.70 13.97
N THR A 702 -8.13 24.48 14.59
CA THR A 702 -8.64 25.34 15.68
C THR A 702 -7.82 25.07 16.93
N PHE A 703 -7.00 26.05 17.31
CA PHE A 703 -6.16 25.99 18.50
C PHE A 703 -6.49 27.20 19.37
N ILE A 704 -6.94 26.95 20.59
CA ILE A 704 -7.30 27.95 21.58
C ILE A 704 -6.05 28.24 22.42
N PRO A 705 -5.50 29.45 22.39
CA PRO A 705 -4.36 29.77 23.24
C PRO A 705 -4.77 29.63 24.72
N ILE A 706 -3.98 28.89 25.49
CA ILE A 706 -4.23 28.69 26.91
C ILE A 706 -3.73 29.92 27.66
N ASN A 707 -4.68 30.73 28.14
CA ASN A 707 -4.42 31.97 28.84
C ASN A 707 -5.25 32.02 30.12
N ILE A 708 -4.63 31.63 31.23
CA ILE A 708 -5.23 31.70 32.55
C ILE A 708 -4.91 33.06 33.21
N SER A 709 -5.88 33.62 33.94
CA SER A 709 -5.65 34.82 34.74
C SER A 709 -4.82 34.48 35.99
N GLU A 710 -4.14 35.47 36.56
CA GLU A 710 -3.30 35.25 37.75
C GLU A 710 -4.11 34.77 38.97
N GLU A 711 -5.36 35.23 39.11
CA GLU A 711 -6.25 34.81 40.20
C GLU A 711 -6.77 33.38 40.03
N GLU A 712 -7.03 32.95 38.79
CA GLU A 712 -7.38 31.55 38.49
C GLU A 712 -6.17 30.64 38.65
N ALA A 713 -4.99 31.07 38.18
CA ALA A 713 -3.74 30.34 38.38
C ALA A 713 -3.45 30.15 39.87
N LYS A 714 -3.68 31.16 40.71
CA LYS A 714 -3.58 31.04 42.18
C LYS A 714 -4.47 29.93 42.73
N LYS A 715 -5.70 29.78 42.23
CA LYS A 715 -6.62 28.72 42.65
C LYS A 715 -6.11 27.34 42.23
N VAL A 716 -5.73 27.19 40.96
CA VAL A 716 -5.20 25.93 40.40
C VAL A 716 -3.93 25.49 41.14
N VAL A 717 -3.00 26.43 41.40
CA VAL A 717 -1.75 26.12 42.11
C VAL A 717 -2.00 25.78 43.58
N ARG A 718 -2.91 26.48 44.28
CA ARG A 718 -3.27 26.10 45.66
C ARG A 718 -3.83 24.68 45.72
N GLU A 719 -4.71 24.34 44.79
CA GLU A 719 -5.26 22.99 44.70
C GLU A 719 -4.17 21.94 44.38
N ALA A 720 -3.18 22.29 43.56
CA ALA A 720 -2.02 21.45 43.31
C ALA A 720 -1.11 21.28 44.54
N ILE A 721 -0.91 22.34 45.35
CA ILE A 721 -0.18 22.26 46.63
C ILE A 721 -0.93 21.33 47.57
N ASP A 722 -2.25 21.49 47.68
CA ASP A 722 -3.14 20.67 48.50
C ASP A 722 -3.29 19.22 47.98
N PHE A 723 -2.83 18.94 46.75
CA PHE A 723 -2.77 17.59 46.19
C PHE A 723 -1.62 16.77 46.81
N GLY A 724 -0.48 17.42 47.11
CA GLY A 724 0.62 16.80 47.86
C GLY A 724 1.42 15.72 47.11
N CYS A 725 1.47 15.77 45.77
CA CYS A 725 2.27 14.84 44.97
C CYS A 725 3.77 15.09 45.02
N ALA A 726 4.56 14.10 44.61
CA ALA A 726 6.02 14.20 44.56
C ALA A 726 6.53 15.36 43.69
N SER A 727 5.82 15.67 42.61
CA SER A 727 6.14 16.78 41.68
C SER A 727 5.30 18.04 41.90
N CYS A 728 4.51 18.10 42.98
CA CYS A 728 3.62 19.21 43.24
C CYS A 728 4.41 20.41 43.79
N PRO A 729 3.99 21.63 43.46
CA PRO A 729 4.61 22.82 43.99
C PRO A 729 4.46 22.85 45.51
N LYS A 730 5.48 23.36 46.20
CA LYS A 730 5.45 23.58 47.66
C LYS A 730 5.23 25.05 48.03
N ASN A 731 5.49 25.96 47.08
CA ASN A 731 5.42 27.39 47.29
C ASN A 731 4.59 28.04 46.17
N LEU A 732 3.48 28.69 46.56
CA LEU A 732 2.54 29.33 45.65
C LEU A 732 3.18 30.46 44.85
N ASP A 733 3.91 31.36 45.52
CA ASP A 733 4.45 32.57 44.91
C ASP A 733 5.54 32.23 43.88
N ARG A 734 6.43 31.30 44.22
CA ARG A 734 7.46 30.81 43.29
C ARG A 734 6.86 30.17 42.04
N GLU A 735 5.81 29.37 42.21
CA GLU A 735 5.15 28.70 41.08
C GLU A 735 4.44 29.71 40.15
N LEU A 736 3.82 30.76 40.72
CA LEU A 736 3.18 31.83 39.95
C LEU A 736 4.21 32.69 39.19
N GLU A 737 5.39 32.91 39.76
CA GLU A 737 6.49 33.58 39.07
C GLU A 737 7.02 32.73 37.91
N ASN A 738 7.26 31.45 38.16
CA ASN A 738 7.67 30.49 37.13
C ASN A 738 6.65 30.39 36.00
N MET A 739 5.35 30.44 36.31
CA MET A 739 4.28 30.51 35.30
C MET A 739 4.47 31.74 34.40
N LYS A 740 4.69 32.93 34.97
CA LYS A 740 4.86 34.18 34.19
C LYS A 740 6.02 34.06 33.22
N LEU A 741 7.14 33.49 33.66
CA LEU A 741 8.32 33.22 32.82
C LEU A 741 8.02 32.18 31.73
N THR A 742 7.40 31.07 32.12
CA THR A 742 7.05 29.96 31.21
C THR A 742 6.15 30.44 30.08
N ARG A 743 5.14 31.25 30.40
CA ARG A 743 4.20 31.81 29.42
C ARG A 743 4.85 32.72 28.37
N GLN A 744 6.00 33.32 28.67
CA GLN A 744 6.76 34.12 27.70
C GLN A 744 7.55 33.24 26.72
N LYS A 745 7.84 31.99 27.09
CA LYS A 745 8.81 31.12 26.40
C LYS A 745 8.18 29.86 25.82
N VAL A 746 6.98 29.49 26.27
CA VAL A 746 6.21 28.33 25.81
C VAL A 746 4.85 28.79 25.32
N GLU A 747 4.49 28.34 24.12
CA GLU A 747 3.16 28.51 23.55
C GLU A 747 2.34 27.26 23.84
N MET A 748 1.15 27.45 24.43
CA MET A 748 0.27 26.35 24.81
C MET A 748 -1.09 26.56 24.14
N PHE A 749 -1.58 25.50 23.52
CA PHE A 749 -2.85 25.53 22.81
C PHE A 749 -3.72 24.34 23.21
N ARG A 750 -5.02 24.58 23.31
CA ARG A 750 -6.04 23.53 23.50
C ARG A 750 -6.87 23.39 22.23
N LYS A 751 -7.26 22.16 21.92
CA LYS A 751 -8.16 21.83 20.83
C LYS A 751 -9.22 20.86 21.34
N PHE A 752 -10.48 21.17 21.06
CA PHE A 752 -11.62 20.31 21.32
C PHE A 752 -12.07 19.67 20.02
N THR A 753 -12.26 18.35 20.01
CA THR A 753 -12.83 17.64 18.85
C THR A 753 -13.96 16.76 19.33
N PHE A 754 -15.16 16.98 18.81
CA PHE A 754 -16.34 16.24 19.19
C PHE A 754 -16.67 15.14 18.17
N CYS A 755 -16.90 13.93 18.65
CA CYS A 755 -17.31 12.80 17.82
C CYS A 755 -18.20 11.84 18.62
N GLU A 756 -19.43 11.60 18.14
CA GLU A 756 -20.32 10.55 18.66
C GLU A 756 -20.56 10.62 20.18
N GLY A 757 -20.73 11.82 20.74
CA GLY A 757 -20.92 12.00 22.18
C GLY A 757 -19.63 12.03 23.00
N ILE A 758 -18.47 11.85 22.36
CA ILE A 758 -17.16 11.88 22.99
C ILE A 758 -16.44 13.18 22.59
N THR A 759 -15.98 13.94 23.57
CA THR A 759 -15.09 15.09 23.35
C THR A 759 -13.65 14.66 23.56
N ASN A 760 -12.82 14.80 22.53
CA ASN A 760 -11.38 14.63 22.61
C ASN A 760 -10.72 15.99 22.85
N VAL A 761 -10.04 16.14 23.98
CA VAL A 761 -9.27 17.35 24.32
C VAL A 761 -7.81 17.08 24.01
N GLU A 762 -7.22 17.90 23.17
CA GLU A 762 -5.83 17.85 22.75
C GLU A 762 -5.12 19.12 23.19
N ILE A 763 -4.01 18.98 23.91
CA ILE A 763 -3.18 20.09 24.35
C ILE A 763 -1.84 20.00 23.63
N LEU A 764 -1.47 21.10 22.98
CA LEU A 764 -0.23 21.26 22.26
C LEU A 764 0.68 22.21 23.05
N ILE A 765 1.85 21.71 23.44
CA ILE A 765 2.86 22.46 24.22
C ILE A 765 4.07 22.66 23.31
N LYS A 766 4.39 23.91 22.99
CA LYS A 766 5.43 24.25 22.03
C LYS A 766 6.42 25.24 22.63
N PRO A 767 7.65 24.80 22.96
CA PRO A 767 8.74 25.71 23.29
C PRO A 767 9.01 26.67 22.10
N LYS A 768 9.27 27.95 22.38
CA LYS A 768 9.69 28.88 21.34
C LYS A 768 11.06 28.45 20.77
N LYS A 769 11.30 28.79 19.51
CA LYS A 769 12.49 28.32 18.77
C LYS A 769 13.77 28.71 19.51
N GLY A 770 14.55 27.71 19.92
CA GLY A 770 15.83 27.89 20.62
C GLY A 770 15.73 27.96 22.14
N GLU A 771 14.53 27.78 22.72
CA GLU A 771 14.36 27.65 24.16
C GLU A 771 14.35 26.17 24.56
N GLU A 772 15.11 25.82 25.59
CA GLU A 772 15.01 24.53 26.26
C GLU A 772 14.37 24.72 27.63
N VAL A 773 13.32 23.93 27.89
CA VAL A 773 12.50 24.04 29.10
C VAL A 773 12.68 22.74 29.90
N LYS A 774 13.08 22.84 31.16
CA LYS A 774 13.24 21.67 32.05
C LYS A 774 12.24 21.74 33.20
N ASP A 775 11.86 20.56 33.65
CA ASP A 775 10.87 20.36 34.73
C ASP A 775 9.54 21.10 34.45
N PHE A 776 8.97 20.87 33.28
CA PHE A 776 7.71 21.48 32.89
C PHE A 776 6.53 20.64 33.38
N ARG A 777 5.59 21.32 34.02
CA ARG A 777 4.35 20.79 34.58
C ARG A 777 3.18 21.45 33.88
N PHE A 778 2.23 20.65 33.43
CA PHE A 778 0.97 21.14 32.87
C PHE A 778 -0.18 20.69 33.76
N TYR A 779 -0.89 21.65 34.35
CA TYR A 779 -2.08 21.46 35.14
C TYR A 779 -3.31 21.73 34.27
N GLU A 780 -4.23 20.78 34.19
CA GLU A 780 -5.55 20.99 33.59
C GLU A 780 -6.61 20.82 34.66
N PHE A 781 -7.40 21.86 34.90
CA PHE A 781 -8.51 21.86 35.83
C PHE A 781 -9.83 21.72 35.06
N ILE A 782 -10.59 20.67 35.38
CA ILE A 782 -11.89 20.40 34.77
C ILE A 782 -12.97 20.47 35.87
N PRO A 783 -13.90 21.44 35.83
CA PRO A 783 -14.98 21.53 36.80
C PRO A 783 -15.88 20.30 36.76
N LYS A 784 -16.28 19.76 37.93
CA LYS A 784 -17.23 18.63 38.01
C LYS A 784 -18.60 18.91 37.42
N SER A 785 -19.01 20.18 37.40
CA SER A 785 -20.28 20.59 36.79
C SER A 785 -20.36 20.23 35.31
N CYS A 786 -19.22 19.93 34.66
CA CYS A 786 -19.18 19.62 33.25
C CYS A 786 -19.47 18.16 32.91
N ILE A 787 -19.16 17.21 33.79
CA ILE A 787 -19.28 15.79 33.48
C ILE A 787 -19.64 15.00 34.74
N ASP A 788 -20.78 14.33 34.69
CA ASP A 788 -21.16 13.33 35.68
C ASP A 788 -20.23 12.11 35.60
N ASP A 789 -19.69 11.65 36.75
CA ASP A 789 -18.83 10.46 36.87
C ASP A 789 -17.41 10.58 36.22
N LEU A 790 -16.91 11.81 36.08
CA LEU A 790 -15.64 12.14 35.43
C LEU A 790 -14.40 11.38 35.97
N ASN A 791 -14.32 11.21 37.29
CA ASN A 791 -13.17 10.57 37.95
C ASN A 791 -12.99 9.10 37.53
N LYS A 792 -14.11 8.38 37.36
CA LYS A 792 -14.09 6.98 36.94
C LYS A 792 -13.62 6.84 35.50
N TYR A 793 -14.07 7.72 34.62
CA TYR A 793 -13.74 7.68 33.20
C TYR A 793 -12.28 8.04 32.91
N LEU A 794 -11.76 9.08 33.57
CA LEU A 794 -10.38 9.54 33.34
C LEU A 794 -9.34 8.50 33.80
N ALA A 795 -9.60 7.79 34.91
CA ALA A 795 -8.69 6.76 35.42
C ALA A 795 -8.46 5.58 34.46
N GLU A 796 -9.42 5.29 33.58
CA GLU A 796 -9.35 4.16 32.65
C GLU A 796 -8.70 4.50 31.29
N ASN A 797 -8.61 5.80 30.93
CA ASN A 797 -8.39 6.20 29.53
C ASN A 797 -7.23 7.18 29.28
N ILE A 798 -6.50 7.65 30.31
CA ILE A 798 -5.36 8.56 30.12
C ILE A 798 -4.05 7.77 30.00
N GLU A 799 -3.29 8.04 28.94
CA GLU A 799 -1.93 7.53 28.76
C GLU A 799 -0.90 8.49 29.41
N GLY A 800 0.00 7.99 30.26
CA GLY A 800 1.08 8.79 30.86
C GLY A 800 1.28 8.58 32.37
N ASN A 801 2.20 9.35 32.97
CA ASN A 801 2.34 9.44 34.43
C ASN A 801 1.40 10.57 34.90
N VAL A 802 0.18 10.21 35.32
CA VAL A 802 -0.92 11.15 35.54
C VAL A 802 -1.57 10.88 36.90
N GLU A 803 -1.91 11.95 37.61
CA GLU A 803 -2.54 11.94 38.92
C GLU A 803 -3.87 12.73 38.87
N ILE A 804 -4.94 12.28 39.56
CA ILE A 804 -6.34 12.79 39.44
C ILE A 804 -7.01 12.91 40.84
N LYS A 805 -7.75 14.01 41.14
CA LYS A 805 -8.51 14.24 42.41
C LYS A 805 -10.01 14.51 42.19
N SER A 806 -10.72 14.75 43.30
CA SER A 806 -12.16 14.89 43.44
C SER A 806 -12.79 15.93 42.53
N ASP A 807 -12.17 17.07 42.25
CA ASP A 807 -12.39 17.91 41.06
C ASP A 807 -11.14 17.66 40.21
N PRO A 808 -11.26 17.07 39.00
CA PRO A 808 -10.10 16.47 38.37
C PRO A 808 -9.16 17.55 37.86
N LEU A 809 -8.20 17.85 38.71
CA LEU A 809 -6.92 18.43 38.37
C LEU A 809 -6.06 17.31 37.78
N ILE A 810 -5.76 17.42 36.50
CA ILE A 810 -4.88 16.51 35.78
C ILE A 810 -3.50 17.15 35.70
N LEU A 811 -2.47 16.46 36.19
CA LEU A 811 -1.09 16.91 36.11
C LEU A 811 -0.29 16.05 35.14
N TRP A 812 0.35 16.68 34.16
CA TRP A 812 1.40 16.08 33.35
C TRP A 812 2.75 16.69 33.70
N HIS A 813 3.77 15.84 33.80
CA HIS A 813 5.15 16.24 34.09
C HIS A 813 6.10 15.82 32.97
N PHE A 814 6.95 16.76 32.55
CA PHE A 814 7.95 16.57 31.52
C PHE A 814 9.30 17.03 32.06
N LYS A 815 10.25 16.11 32.16
CA LYS A 815 11.61 16.44 32.62
C LYS A 815 12.30 17.45 31.70
N GLU A 816 12.07 17.35 30.38
CA GLU A 816 12.64 18.24 29.38
C GLU A 816 11.67 18.43 28.20
N LEU A 817 11.60 19.66 27.69
CA LEU A 817 10.75 20.11 26.59
C LEU A 817 11.62 20.86 25.58
N SER A 818 12.30 20.11 24.71
CA SER A 818 13.10 20.64 23.58
C SER A 818 12.36 20.63 22.23
N LYS A 819 11.21 19.97 22.16
CA LYS A 819 10.37 19.85 20.96
C LYS A 819 8.89 19.99 21.33
N GLU A 820 8.06 20.22 20.31
CA GLU A 820 6.60 20.22 20.44
C GLU A 820 6.10 18.91 21.06
N GLN A 821 5.33 19.01 22.14
CA GLN A 821 4.69 17.91 22.82
C GLN A 821 3.18 17.99 22.64
N LYS A 822 2.55 16.83 22.46
CA LYS A 822 1.11 16.70 22.32
C LYS A 822 0.60 15.71 23.35
N ILE A 823 -0.31 16.16 24.19
CA ILE A 823 -1.04 15.32 25.14
C ILE A 823 -2.53 15.38 24.81
N SER A 824 -3.25 14.32 25.11
CA SER A 824 -4.69 14.28 24.84
C SER A 824 -5.41 13.38 25.83
N TYR A 825 -6.64 13.74 26.14
CA TYR A 825 -7.57 12.92 26.91
C TYR A 825 -8.96 12.98 26.27
N LYS A 826 -9.76 11.94 26.48
CA LYS A 826 -11.15 11.88 26.03
C LYS A 826 -12.08 12.18 27.19
N LEU A 827 -13.30 12.60 26.87
CA LEU A 827 -14.40 12.83 27.79
C LEU A 827 -15.65 12.23 27.16
N ASN A 828 -16.37 11.36 27.88
CA ASN A 828 -17.59 10.73 27.36
C ASN A 828 -18.83 11.63 27.50
N ALA A 829 -18.67 12.90 27.12
CA ALA A 829 -19.71 13.91 27.13
C ALA A 829 -19.44 14.94 26.01
N GLU A 830 -20.50 15.54 25.48
CA GLU A 830 -20.41 16.75 24.66
C GLU A 830 -20.23 17.95 25.59
N LEU A 831 -19.10 18.65 25.50
CA LEU A 831 -18.90 19.87 26.26
C LEU A 831 -19.70 21.02 25.64
N ASP A 832 -20.48 21.72 26.45
CA ASP A 832 -21.10 22.97 26.05
C ASP A 832 -20.11 24.15 26.12
N ASP A 833 -20.57 25.35 25.78
CA ASP A 833 -19.74 26.57 25.81
C ASP A 833 -19.26 26.93 27.22
N GLU A 834 -20.13 26.75 28.22
CA GLU A 834 -19.81 27.05 29.61
C GLU A 834 -18.68 26.14 30.10
N CYS A 835 -18.77 24.85 29.79
CA CYS A 835 -17.72 23.89 30.15
C CYS A 835 -16.44 24.02 29.33
N SER A 836 -16.56 24.26 28.03
CA SER A 836 -15.38 24.47 27.18
C SER A 836 -14.57 25.69 27.62
N THR A 837 -15.24 26.72 28.16
CA THR A 837 -14.59 27.93 28.72
C THR A 837 -14.14 27.76 30.17
N ALA A 838 -14.83 26.93 30.95
CA ALA A 838 -14.49 26.68 32.35
C ALA A 838 -13.31 25.72 32.53
N ILE A 839 -12.94 24.92 31.52
CA ILE A 839 -11.71 24.11 31.54
C ILE A 839 -10.49 25.04 31.47
N GLN A 840 -9.68 25.01 32.52
CA GLN A 840 -8.51 25.87 32.67
C GLN A 840 -7.23 25.06 32.56
N GLY A 841 -6.19 25.67 31.98
CA GLY A 841 -4.91 25.04 31.76
C GLY A 841 -3.78 25.96 32.21
N LEU A 842 -2.74 25.40 32.82
CA LEU A 842 -1.62 26.15 33.38
C LEU A 842 -0.32 25.37 33.13
N GLY A 843 0.63 25.98 32.44
CA GLY A 843 1.98 25.42 32.26
C GLY A 843 3.01 26.16 33.10
N VAL A 844 3.85 25.42 33.81
CA VAL A 844 4.90 25.95 34.69
C VAL A 844 6.18 25.15 34.50
N ALA A 845 7.29 25.81 34.18
CA ALA A 845 8.63 25.23 34.14
C ALA A 845 9.46 25.71 35.32
N GLU A 846 10.25 24.82 35.92
CA GLU A 846 11.21 25.23 36.95
C GLU A 846 12.46 25.90 36.32
N PHE A 847 12.91 25.44 35.15
CA PHE A 847 14.09 25.98 34.49
C PHE A 847 13.83 26.29 33.00
N ILE A 848 14.30 27.46 32.56
CA ILE A 848 14.24 27.88 31.16
C ILE A 848 15.64 28.36 30.75
N GLU A 849 16.35 27.52 30.00
CA GLU A 849 17.70 27.83 29.49
C GLU A 849 17.56 28.56 28.13
N GLY A 850 17.95 29.84 28.09
CA GLY A 850 17.85 30.64 26.86
C GLY A 850 17.81 32.18 27.01
N GLY A 851 17.77 32.72 28.24
CA GLY A 851 17.74 34.17 28.46
C GLY A 851 19.09 34.75 28.88
N LYS A 852 19.82 35.40 27.95
CA LYS A 852 21.03 36.23 28.19
C LYS A 852 20.84 37.44 29.14
N LEU A 853 19.75 37.51 29.91
CA LEU A 853 19.47 38.56 30.88
C LEU A 853 19.50 38.08 32.34
N ALA A 854 19.67 36.79 32.58
CA ALA A 854 19.87 36.23 33.92
C ALA A 854 21.36 35.97 34.27
N GLU A 855 22.29 36.21 33.34
CA GLU A 855 23.73 36.03 33.56
C GLU A 855 24.38 37.18 34.35
N THR A 856 23.75 38.36 34.44
CA THR A 856 24.35 39.50 35.15
C THR A 856 23.97 39.58 36.64
N ALA A 857 22.90 38.91 37.06
CA ALA A 857 22.53 38.80 38.48
C ALA A 857 23.12 37.56 39.16
N ARG A 858 23.48 36.51 38.39
CA ARG A 858 24.04 35.26 38.94
C ARG A 858 25.57 35.24 39.12
N GLN A 859 26.30 36.19 38.54
CA GLN A 859 27.76 36.26 38.72
C GLN A 859 28.21 36.72 40.11
N GLN A 860 27.31 37.07 41.03
CA GLN A 860 27.65 37.34 42.44
C GLN A 860 27.20 36.24 43.43
N GLU A 861 26.35 35.30 43.02
CA GLU A 861 25.96 34.15 43.87
C GLU A 861 26.68 32.84 43.45
N GLU A 862 27.22 32.74 42.22
CA GLU A 862 27.94 31.53 41.76
C GLU A 862 29.42 31.43 42.21
N GLU A 863 29.96 32.41 42.94
CA GLU A 863 31.31 32.29 43.56
C GLU A 863 31.29 31.75 45.00
N GLU A 864 30.13 31.67 45.68
CA GLU A 864 30.05 31.05 47.02
C GLU A 864 29.53 29.59 47.01
N GLU A 865 28.86 29.11 45.95
CA GLU A 865 28.31 27.74 45.90
C GLU A 865 29.14 26.76 45.05
N LYS A 866 30.45 27.01 44.92
CA LYS A 866 31.40 26.11 44.22
C LYS A 866 32.24 25.25 45.18
N GLN A 867 31.72 24.97 46.38
CA GLN A 867 32.37 24.06 47.34
C GLN A 867 31.48 23.01 48.02
N GLU A 868 30.23 22.77 47.59
CA GLU A 868 29.48 21.61 48.08
C GLU A 868 28.88 20.76 46.94
N GLY A 869 29.45 19.55 46.75
CA GLY A 869 28.66 18.41 46.27
C GLY A 869 29.01 17.78 44.92
N GLN A 870 30.28 17.45 44.64
CA GLN A 870 30.54 16.24 43.85
C GLN A 870 30.08 15.03 44.68
N GLN A 871 28.80 14.67 44.59
CA GLN A 871 28.34 13.39 45.11
C GLN A 871 28.75 12.32 44.11
N ALA A 872 29.60 11.40 44.57
CA ALA A 872 29.97 10.20 43.83
C ALA A 872 28.71 9.45 43.38
N ASN A 873 28.68 8.98 42.12
CA ASN A 873 27.59 8.20 41.57
C ASN A 873 27.28 7.02 42.51
N THR A 874 26.00 6.85 42.87
CA THR A 874 25.60 5.81 43.82
C THR A 874 25.11 4.57 43.07
N PRO A 875 25.32 3.35 43.60
CA PRO A 875 24.83 2.15 42.92
C PRO A 875 23.29 2.14 42.82
N PRO A 876 22.71 1.68 41.69
CA PRO A 876 21.28 1.54 41.55
C PRO A 876 20.77 0.45 42.50
N LYS A 877 19.70 0.72 43.25
CA LYS A 877 19.08 -0.24 44.16
C LYS A 877 17.92 -0.95 43.49
N ILE A 878 17.80 -2.27 43.67
CA ILE A 878 16.63 -3.03 43.19
C ILE A 878 15.98 -3.79 44.35
N SER A 879 14.78 -3.36 44.72
CA SER A 879 13.91 -4.07 45.66
C SER A 879 13.47 -5.42 45.09
N ASN A 880 13.27 -6.41 45.97
CA ASN A 880 12.87 -7.76 45.57
C ASN A 880 11.54 -7.73 44.79
N PRO A 881 11.54 -8.10 43.50
CA PRO A 881 10.30 -8.22 42.74
C PRO A 881 9.40 -9.30 43.35
N PRO A 882 8.06 -9.20 43.20
CA PRO A 882 7.15 -10.16 43.81
C PRO A 882 7.30 -11.55 43.18
N ASP A 883 7.19 -12.59 44.01
CA ASP A 883 7.09 -13.98 43.56
C ASP A 883 5.81 -14.20 42.73
N VAL A 884 5.88 -15.11 41.75
CA VAL A 884 4.81 -15.27 40.75
C VAL A 884 4.45 -16.73 40.55
N SER A 885 3.15 -17.04 40.49
CA SER A 885 2.65 -18.40 40.27
C SER A 885 2.07 -18.55 38.87
N LEU A 886 2.58 -19.51 38.09
CA LEU A 886 2.18 -19.79 36.71
C LEU A 886 1.59 -21.19 36.60
N SER A 887 0.65 -21.39 35.67
CA SER A 887 0.08 -22.72 35.38
C SER A 887 -0.07 -22.95 33.87
N GLY A 888 0.10 -24.22 33.48
CA GLY A 888 0.01 -24.68 32.09
C GLY A 888 1.22 -24.31 31.21
N ILE A 889 1.48 -25.15 30.21
CA ILE A 889 2.57 -24.99 29.24
C ILE A 889 2.32 -23.76 28.35
N GLY A 890 3.39 -23.03 28.01
CA GLY A 890 3.35 -21.93 27.04
C GLY A 890 3.85 -20.59 27.59
N LEU A 891 3.87 -19.58 26.71
CA LEU A 891 4.37 -18.25 27.03
C LEU A 891 3.34 -17.47 27.87
N LYS A 892 3.76 -17.04 29.06
CA LYS A 892 3.01 -16.12 29.93
C LYS A 892 3.66 -14.75 29.80
N ARG A 893 2.92 -13.80 29.23
CA ARG A 893 3.42 -12.43 29.03
C ARG A 893 3.12 -11.55 30.24
N ARG A 894 4.03 -10.62 30.54
CA ARG A 894 3.93 -9.59 31.58
C ARG A 894 3.69 -10.20 32.96
N VAL A 895 4.43 -11.25 33.28
CA VAL A 895 4.42 -11.95 34.57
C VAL A 895 4.80 -10.99 35.70
N ILE A 896 5.82 -10.15 35.47
CA ILE A 896 6.08 -8.94 36.25
C ILE A 896 5.93 -7.73 35.31
N ARG A 897 4.97 -6.86 35.62
CA ARG A 897 4.75 -5.61 34.88
C ARG A 897 5.70 -4.54 35.39
N ASN A 898 6.33 -3.80 34.46
CA ASN A 898 7.23 -2.69 34.73
C ASN A 898 8.31 -3.01 35.77
N LEU A 899 9.31 -3.82 35.40
CA LEU A 899 10.40 -4.19 36.32
C LEU A 899 11.11 -2.95 36.92
N TRP A 900 11.10 -1.83 36.21
CA TRP A 900 11.63 -0.54 36.68
C TRP A 900 10.91 0.06 37.88
N ARG A 901 9.72 -0.42 38.27
CA ARG A 901 9.06 0.01 39.52
C ARG A 901 9.73 -0.53 40.77
N PHE A 902 10.59 -1.53 40.62
CA PHE A 902 11.32 -2.15 41.71
C PHE A 902 12.74 -1.63 41.82
N ALA A 903 13.19 -0.74 40.93
CA ALA A 903 14.52 -0.17 40.99
C ALA A 903 14.47 1.33 41.29
N GLU A 904 15.45 1.80 42.04
CA GLU A 904 15.65 3.20 42.40
C GLU A 904 17.13 3.52 42.20
N ASP A 905 17.42 4.62 41.53
CA ASP A 905 18.76 5.13 41.43
C ASP A 905 18.71 6.64 41.60
N LYS A 906 19.66 7.20 42.35
CA LYS A 906 19.59 8.62 42.74
C LYS A 906 19.95 9.51 41.55
N GLU A 907 20.84 9.04 40.69
CA GLU A 907 21.35 9.78 39.54
C GLU A 907 20.57 9.45 38.25
N THR A 908 20.13 8.21 38.07
CA THR A 908 19.52 7.69 36.84
C THR A 908 18.04 7.36 37.03
N ASN A 909 17.20 7.82 36.10
CA ASN A 909 15.78 7.45 36.13
C ASN A 909 15.62 5.93 35.98
N PRO A 910 14.84 5.22 36.83
CA PRO A 910 14.67 3.77 36.76
C PRO A 910 14.23 3.23 35.40
N ARG A 911 13.51 4.03 34.58
CA ARG A 911 13.11 3.63 33.22
C ARG A 911 14.29 3.58 32.23
N ASN A 912 15.34 4.34 32.51
CA ASN A 912 16.54 4.42 31.69
C ASN A 912 17.60 3.38 32.08
N LEU A 913 17.46 2.74 33.24
CA LEU A 913 18.34 1.66 33.66
C LEU A 913 18.25 0.45 32.70
N ALA A 914 19.38 -0.23 32.50
CA ALA A 914 19.42 -1.47 31.77
C ALA A 914 19.03 -2.64 32.69
N TYR A 915 18.17 -3.54 32.19
CA TYR A 915 17.68 -4.69 32.95
C TYR A 915 18.00 -5.97 32.18
N THR A 916 18.63 -6.93 32.85
CA THR A 916 18.97 -8.23 32.27
C THR A 916 18.67 -9.36 33.26
N ILE A 917 18.34 -10.55 32.76
CA ILE A 917 18.28 -11.76 33.61
C ILE A 917 19.65 -12.40 33.55
N ILE A 918 20.34 -12.43 34.68
CA ILE A 918 21.71 -12.95 34.78
C ILE A 918 21.74 -14.42 35.19
N ASP A 919 20.72 -14.88 35.91
CA ASP A 919 20.61 -16.28 36.34
C ASP A 919 19.15 -16.72 36.47
N GLN A 920 18.89 -18.00 36.23
CA GLN A 920 17.61 -18.65 36.50
C GLN A 920 17.82 -20.13 36.84
N THR A 921 17.33 -20.54 38.00
CA THR A 921 17.33 -21.95 38.39
C THR A 921 16.24 -22.72 37.64
N ASN A 922 16.44 -24.01 37.37
CA ASN A 922 15.43 -24.89 36.76
C ASN A 922 14.84 -24.34 35.42
N SER A 923 15.71 -23.86 34.53
CA SER A 923 15.34 -23.31 33.21
C SER A 923 14.66 -24.31 32.25
N ASP A 924 14.70 -25.59 32.63
CA ASP A 924 13.98 -26.72 32.03
C ASP A 924 12.48 -26.73 32.37
N LEU A 925 12.09 -26.18 33.52
CA LEU A 925 10.71 -26.05 33.96
C LEU A 925 10.09 -24.77 33.38
N VAL A 926 10.75 -23.64 33.56
CA VAL A 926 10.32 -22.32 33.06
C VAL A 926 11.53 -21.47 32.69
N SER A 927 11.44 -20.73 31.59
CA SER A 927 12.49 -19.81 31.14
C SER A 927 11.93 -18.40 31.02
N CYS A 928 12.52 -17.42 31.71
CA CYS A 928 12.07 -16.04 31.68
C CYS A 928 12.98 -15.15 30.82
N SER A 929 12.42 -14.06 30.29
CA SER A 929 13.09 -13.05 29.46
C SER A 929 12.51 -11.67 29.73
N ILE A 930 13.29 -10.60 29.52
CA ILE A 930 12.83 -9.22 29.69
C ILE A 930 12.52 -8.61 28.32
N SER A 931 11.31 -8.07 28.13
CA SER A 931 10.89 -7.42 26.88
C SER A 931 11.49 -6.00 26.75
N ILE A 932 11.36 -5.40 25.56
CA ILE A 932 11.80 -4.02 25.29
C ILE A 932 11.14 -3.01 26.25
N GLU A 933 9.88 -3.26 26.63
CA GLU A 933 9.10 -2.47 27.59
C GLU A 933 9.45 -2.77 29.07
N LYS A 934 10.53 -3.53 29.31
CA LYS A 934 11.01 -3.96 30.65
C LYS A 934 9.96 -4.78 31.41
N HIS A 935 9.23 -5.65 30.72
CA HIS A 935 8.35 -6.66 31.32
C HIS A 935 9.08 -8.00 31.42
N VAL A 936 8.84 -8.76 32.50
CA VAL A 936 9.29 -10.15 32.58
C VAL A 936 8.24 -11.04 31.93
N ASP A 937 8.63 -11.74 30.86
CA ASP A 937 7.84 -12.77 30.17
C ASP A 937 8.45 -14.14 30.48
N CYS A 938 7.63 -15.13 30.86
CA CYS A 938 8.11 -16.47 31.21
C CYS A 938 7.44 -17.56 30.36
N LEU A 939 8.23 -18.46 29.81
CA LEU A 939 7.81 -19.62 29.03
C LEU A 939 7.87 -20.88 29.90
N VAL A 940 6.71 -21.44 30.26
CA VAL A 940 6.63 -22.73 30.96
C VAL A 940 6.86 -23.86 29.95
N LYS A 941 7.97 -24.60 30.10
CA LYS A 941 8.42 -25.64 29.16
C LYS A 941 7.91 -27.03 29.53
N LYS A 942 7.72 -27.32 30.82
CA LYS A 942 7.23 -28.60 31.33
C LYS A 942 6.05 -28.36 32.28
N ASP A 943 5.01 -29.17 32.16
CA ASP A 943 3.88 -29.17 33.09
C ASP A 943 4.28 -29.98 34.33
N GLY A 944 4.66 -29.29 35.41
CA GLY A 944 5.13 -29.91 36.64
C GLY A 944 5.17 -28.91 37.79
N ASN A 945 5.19 -29.43 39.02
CA ASN A 945 5.35 -28.61 40.21
C ASN A 945 6.84 -28.31 40.44
N GLY A 946 7.18 -27.03 40.54
CA GLY A 946 8.52 -26.62 40.90
C GLY A 946 8.69 -25.11 40.99
N VAL A 947 9.83 -24.69 41.50
CA VAL A 947 10.18 -23.28 41.66
C VAL A 947 11.43 -23.00 40.83
N SER A 948 11.38 -21.92 40.06
CA SER A 948 12.52 -21.33 39.36
C SER A 948 12.77 -19.96 39.96
N LYS A 949 13.86 -19.84 40.73
CA LYS A 949 14.39 -18.56 41.19
C LYS A 949 15.04 -17.86 40.00
N VAL A 950 14.58 -16.65 39.67
CA VAL A 950 15.06 -15.81 38.57
C VAL A 950 15.75 -14.59 39.17
N THR A 951 16.98 -14.32 38.76
CA THR A 951 17.78 -13.19 39.22
C THR A 951 17.89 -12.15 38.11
N ALA A 952 17.30 -10.97 38.36
CA ALA A 952 17.39 -9.82 37.48
C ALA A 952 18.46 -8.85 37.98
N GLN A 953 19.27 -8.34 37.07
CA GLN A 953 20.27 -7.30 37.31
C GLN A 953 19.81 -5.98 36.71
N VAL A 954 20.03 -4.90 37.45
CA VAL A 954 19.87 -3.51 37.01
C VAL A 954 21.25 -2.86 36.90
N ASP A 955 21.46 -2.06 35.84
CA ASP A 955 22.75 -1.44 35.49
C ASP A 955 22.51 0.01 35.03
N ASP A 956 23.24 0.96 35.64
CA ASP A 956 23.25 2.41 35.30
C ASP A 956 24.43 2.80 34.38
N LEU A 957 25.14 1.79 33.85
CA LEU A 957 26.39 1.81 33.06
C LEU A 957 27.69 1.80 33.89
N GLU A 958 27.64 2.08 35.19
CA GLU A 958 28.82 2.14 36.05
C GLU A 958 28.76 1.11 37.19
N PHE A 959 27.59 0.98 37.81
CA PHE A 959 27.28 0.10 38.91
C PHE A 959 26.14 -0.85 38.58
N ARG A 960 26.12 -1.99 39.28
CA ARG A 960 25.15 -3.06 39.07
C ARG A 960 24.63 -3.55 40.40
N GLU A 961 23.32 -3.78 40.46
CA GLU A 961 22.68 -4.49 41.57
C GLU A 961 21.75 -5.56 41.02
N SER A 962 21.45 -6.58 41.82
CA SER A 962 20.58 -7.67 41.39
C SER A 962 19.63 -8.08 42.49
N ALA A 963 18.40 -8.43 42.10
CA ALA A 963 17.40 -9.02 42.97
C ALA A 963 16.84 -10.30 42.35
N SER A 964 16.43 -11.23 43.21
CA SER A 964 15.83 -12.50 42.80
C SER A 964 14.36 -12.58 43.20
N PHE A 965 13.56 -13.26 42.40
CA PHE A 965 12.17 -13.61 42.71
C PHE A 965 11.88 -15.05 42.28
N ASP A 966 10.93 -15.70 42.93
CA ASP A 966 10.57 -17.09 42.67
C ASP A 966 9.39 -17.18 41.69
N VAL A 967 9.57 -17.96 40.63
CA VAL A 967 8.50 -18.36 39.69
C VAL A 967 8.05 -19.78 40.04
N LYS A 968 6.89 -19.89 40.68
CA LYS A 968 6.26 -21.16 41.06
C LYS A 968 5.40 -21.67 39.90
N VAL A 969 5.77 -22.80 39.31
CA VAL A 969 4.93 -23.47 38.31
C VAL A 969 4.06 -24.50 39.02
N ASN A 970 2.75 -24.36 38.87
CA ASN A 970 1.76 -25.31 39.37
C ASN A 970 1.30 -26.19 38.20
N GLN A 971 1.38 -27.50 38.39
CA GLN A 971 0.89 -28.50 37.45
C GLN A 971 -0.61 -28.35 37.29
N LEU A 972 -1.08 -28.21 36.05
CA LEU A 972 -2.51 -28.06 35.76
C LEU A 972 -3.12 -29.44 35.45
N CYS A 973 -3.65 -30.10 36.48
CA CYS A 973 -4.32 -31.39 36.29
C CYS A 973 -5.68 -31.18 35.61
N LYS A 974 -5.83 -31.67 34.38
CA LYS A 974 -7.12 -31.72 33.68
C LYS A 974 -7.91 -32.91 34.21
N THR A 975 -9.06 -32.65 34.80
CA THR A 975 -9.98 -33.71 35.27
C THR A 975 -10.45 -34.57 34.10
N HIS A 976 -10.70 -35.84 34.36
CA HIS A 976 -11.20 -36.85 33.40
C HIS A 976 -10.33 -37.01 32.15
N ALA A 977 -9.00 -36.83 32.26
CA ALA A 977 -8.10 -36.90 31.12
C ALA A 977 -7.99 -38.29 30.49
N ARG A 978 -8.04 -39.37 31.30
CA ARG A 978 -7.99 -40.75 30.80
C ARG A 978 -8.81 -41.71 31.65
N LYS A 979 -9.20 -42.84 31.08
CA LYS A 979 -9.82 -43.96 31.81
C LYS A 979 -8.78 -45.02 32.11
N ALA A 980 -8.82 -45.60 33.31
CA ALA A 980 -7.99 -46.75 33.64
C ALA A 980 -8.72 -47.69 34.61
N CYS A 981 -8.24 -48.92 34.70
CA CYS A 981 -8.82 -49.92 35.60
C CYS A 981 -8.20 -49.80 37.00
N ALA A 982 -9.05 -49.72 38.02
CA ALA A 982 -8.67 -49.89 39.41
C ALA A 982 -9.62 -50.90 40.05
N GLY A 983 -9.13 -52.10 40.34
CA GLY A 983 -9.98 -53.26 40.65
C GLY A 983 -10.79 -53.70 39.42
N ASN A 984 -12.02 -54.20 39.65
CA ASN A 984 -12.93 -54.59 38.56
C ASN A 984 -13.83 -53.44 38.08
N SER A 985 -13.30 -52.23 38.06
CA SER A 985 -14.03 -51.02 37.66
C SER A 985 -13.13 -50.07 36.90
N VAL A 986 -13.70 -49.40 35.90
CA VAL A 986 -13.08 -48.33 35.15
C VAL A 986 -13.29 -47.03 35.92
N TYR A 987 -12.20 -46.36 36.28
CA TYR A 987 -12.21 -45.02 36.86
C TYR A 987 -11.70 -44.01 35.85
N TRP A 988 -12.15 -42.77 36.00
CA TRP A 988 -11.46 -41.64 35.42
C TRP A 988 -10.19 -41.34 36.22
N PHE A 989 -9.17 -40.87 35.51
CA PHE A 989 -7.95 -40.34 36.06
C PHE A 989 -7.75 -38.95 35.46
N ASP A 990 -7.34 -38.00 36.28
CA ASP A 990 -6.89 -36.71 35.79
C ASP A 990 -5.58 -36.85 34.98
N SER A 991 -5.13 -35.76 34.34
CA SER A 991 -3.87 -35.76 33.59
C SER A 991 -2.62 -35.97 34.47
N CYS A 992 -2.79 -35.99 35.79
CA CYS A 992 -1.77 -36.21 36.80
C CYS A 992 -1.81 -37.64 37.39
N ASN A 993 -2.58 -38.55 36.78
CA ASN A 993 -2.77 -39.93 37.21
C ASN A 993 -3.40 -40.10 38.61
N LYS A 994 -4.08 -39.09 39.15
CA LYS A 994 -4.89 -39.25 40.34
C LYS A 994 -6.23 -39.89 39.95
N GLN A 995 -6.58 -40.98 40.62
CA GLN A 995 -7.87 -41.64 40.43
C GLN A 995 -9.00 -40.70 40.88
N GLU A 996 -9.95 -40.46 40.00
CA GLU A 996 -11.13 -39.62 40.23
C GLU A 996 -12.38 -40.50 40.41
N THR A 997 -13.53 -40.04 39.91
CA THR A 997 -14.80 -40.75 40.00
C THR A 997 -14.82 -42.00 39.13
N ILE A 998 -15.59 -43.00 39.57
CA ILE A 998 -15.84 -44.22 38.80
C ILE A 998 -16.55 -43.89 37.49
N TYR A 999 -16.05 -44.42 36.38
CA TYR A 999 -16.70 -44.32 35.07
C TYR A 999 -17.71 -45.45 34.87
N LYS A 1000 -17.30 -46.70 35.15
CA LYS A 1000 -18.15 -47.90 35.01
C LYS A 1000 -17.64 -49.04 35.91
N ALA A 1001 -18.52 -49.69 36.67
CA ALA A 1001 -18.20 -50.96 37.32
C ALA A 1001 -18.44 -52.12 36.35
N CYS A 1002 -17.51 -53.08 36.27
CA CYS A 1002 -17.63 -54.21 35.35
C CYS A 1002 -18.55 -55.29 35.93
N GLY A 1003 -19.42 -55.86 35.09
CA GLY A 1003 -20.35 -56.91 35.49
C GLY A 1003 -19.66 -58.22 35.89
N ALA A 1004 -20.41 -59.18 36.45
CA ALA A 1004 -19.85 -60.46 36.93
C ALA A 1004 -19.12 -61.29 35.85
N ASN A 1005 -19.46 -61.06 34.57
CA ASN A 1005 -18.83 -61.71 33.42
C ASN A 1005 -17.86 -60.78 32.66
N GLU A 1006 -17.54 -59.61 33.20
CA GLU A 1006 -16.63 -58.63 32.60
C GLU A 1006 -15.41 -58.41 33.52
N VAL A 1007 -14.23 -58.30 32.91
CA VAL A 1007 -13.00 -57.89 33.58
C VAL A 1007 -12.59 -56.52 33.04
N CYS A 1008 -12.21 -55.62 33.95
CA CYS A 1008 -11.65 -54.34 33.54
C CYS A 1008 -10.28 -54.54 32.87
N GLY A 1009 -10.16 -54.17 31.59
CA GLY A 1009 -8.92 -54.24 30.82
C GLY A 1009 -8.75 -53.05 29.87
N LEU A 1010 -7.56 -52.43 29.87
CA LEU A 1010 -7.21 -51.28 29.02
C LEU A 1010 -8.14 -50.07 29.18
N GLY A 1011 -8.68 -49.85 30.39
CA GLY A 1011 -9.57 -48.71 30.68
C GLY A 1011 -11.01 -48.89 30.19
N ASP A 1012 -11.42 -50.14 29.93
CA ASP A 1012 -12.82 -50.49 29.63
C ASP A 1012 -13.20 -51.84 30.26
N CYS A 1013 -14.51 -52.09 30.44
CA CYS A 1013 -15.01 -53.39 30.87
C CYS A 1013 -15.14 -54.31 29.66
N ARG A 1014 -14.40 -55.42 29.65
CA ARG A 1014 -14.45 -56.41 28.58
C ARG A 1014 -15.05 -57.69 29.10
N GLU A 1015 -16.01 -58.25 28.37
CA GLU A 1015 -16.49 -59.59 28.68
C GLU A 1015 -15.32 -60.58 28.69
N LEU A 1016 -15.30 -61.46 29.69
CA LEU A 1016 -14.50 -62.68 29.68
C LEU A 1016 -14.99 -63.52 28.51
N SER A 1017 -14.51 -63.19 27.30
CA SER A 1017 -14.76 -64.01 26.14
C SER A 1017 -14.29 -65.41 26.50
N SER A 1018 -15.15 -66.39 26.26
CA SER A 1018 -14.98 -67.82 26.46
C SER A 1018 -13.85 -68.44 25.60
N ALA A 1019 -12.74 -67.72 25.45
CA ALA A 1019 -11.56 -68.04 24.67
C ALA A 1019 -10.48 -68.76 25.49
N ILE A 1020 -10.87 -69.52 26.51
CA ILE A 1020 -10.15 -70.77 26.84
C ILE A 1020 -10.78 -71.87 25.96
N ARG A 1021 -10.62 -71.73 24.63
CA ARG A 1021 -10.77 -72.88 23.71
C ARG A 1021 -9.40 -73.54 23.64
N LYS A 1022 -9.31 -74.76 24.15
CA LYS A 1022 -8.17 -75.67 24.00
C LYS A 1022 -7.59 -75.56 22.58
N CYS A 1023 -6.32 -75.20 22.47
CA CYS A 1023 -5.56 -75.32 21.23
C CYS A 1023 -5.42 -76.81 20.88
N THR A 1024 -6.22 -77.30 19.95
CA THR A 1024 -6.22 -78.71 19.53
C THR A 1024 -5.49 -78.96 18.20
N SER A 1025 -4.89 -77.95 17.57
CA SER A 1025 -4.10 -78.20 16.35
C SER A 1025 -2.92 -77.26 16.15
N ASN A 1026 -1.82 -77.85 15.67
CA ASN A 1026 -0.51 -77.23 15.46
C ASN A 1026 -0.50 -76.14 14.36
N LYS A 1027 -1.60 -75.99 13.61
CA LYS A 1027 -1.71 -75.00 12.51
C LYS A 1027 -2.10 -73.60 12.99
N ASP A 1028 -2.74 -73.47 14.16
CA ASP A 1028 -3.14 -72.16 14.69
C ASP A 1028 -1.97 -71.41 15.36
N CYS A 1029 -0.97 -72.13 15.87
CA CYS A 1029 0.25 -71.54 16.43
C CYS A 1029 1.14 -70.87 15.36
N GLN A 1030 1.20 -71.42 14.13
CA GLN A 1030 2.04 -70.83 13.07
C GLN A 1030 1.51 -69.49 12.55
N ARG A 1031 0.20 -69.24 12.64
CA ARG A 1031 -0.38 -67.98 12.17
C ARG A 1031 -0.14 -66.82 13.16
N TRP A 1032 -0.01 -67.13 14.45
CA TRP A 1032 0.35 -66.13 15.47
C TRP A 1032 1.86 -65.79 15.47
N TYR A 1033 2.72 -66.73 15.08
CA TYR A 1033 4.17 -66.50 15.01
C TYR A 1033 4.58 -65.44 13.96
N GLN A 1034 3.81 -65.27 12.87
CA GLN A 1034 4.10 -64.23 11.87
C GLN A 1034 3.66 -62.82 12.30
N VAL A 1035 2.65 -62.70 13.17
CA VAL A 1035 2.16 -61.39 13.64
C VAL A 1035 3.10 -60.76 14.68
N CYS A 1036 3.83 -61.57 15.44
CA CYS A 1036 4.82 -61.10 16.42
C CYS A 1036 6.16 -60.64 15.81
N ARG A 1037 6.38 -60.78 14.48
CA ARG A 1037 7.66 -60.41 13.85
C ARG A 1037 7.80 -58.90 13.57
N ASN A 1038 6.71 -58.12 13.64
CA ASN A 1038 6.69 -56.70 13.27
C ASN A 1038 6.50 -55.72 14.44
N SER A 1039 6.50 -56.19 15.70
CA SER A 1039 6.39 -55.33 16.87
C SER A 1039 7.62 -55.47 17.78
N LYS A 1040 8.39 -54.38 17.90
CA LYS A 1040 9.47 -54.22 18.88
C LYS A 1040 8.91 -54.22 20.30
N CYS A 1041 8.66 -55.40 20.85
CA CYS A 1041 8.54 -55.65 22.29
C CYS A 1041 8.91 -57.12 22.54
N CYS A 1042 10.21 -57.38 22.68
CA CYS A 1042 10.73 -58.62 23.21
C CYS A 1042 11.85 -58.28 24.19
N PHE A 1043 11.46 -58.05 25.43
CA PHE A 1043 12.32 -58.37 26.56
C PHE A 1043 11.43 -58.96 27.65
N VAL A 1044 11.81 -60.14 28.11
CA VAL A 1044 11.18 -60.96 29.17
C VAL A 1044 9.98 -61.81 28.74
N MET A 1045 10.25 -63.02 28.25
CA MET A 1045 9.92 -64.28 28.95
C MET A 1045 10.31 -65.46 28.05
N ASN A 1046 11.49 -66.01 28.34
CA ASN A 1046 11.77 -67.42 28.16
C ASN A 1046 11.12 -68.15 29.35
N ILE A 1047 10.64 -69.37 29.12
CA ILE A 1047 10.07 -70.35 30.08
C ILE A 1047 8.53 -70.47 30.00
N PHE A 1048 8.10 -71.59 29.41
CA PHE A 1048 6.75 -72.16 29.24
C PHE A 1048 5.85 -71.61 28.11
N CYS A 1049 6.14 -72.01 26.86
CA CYS A 1049 5.25 -72.80 26.01
C CYS A 1049 5.97 -73.22 24.72
#